data_AF-H0SL19-F1
#
_entry.id   AF-H0SL19-F1
#
_cell.length_a   1.000
_cell.length_b   1.000
_cell.length_c   1.000
_cell.angle_alpha   90.00
_cell.angle_beta   90.00
_cell.angle_gamma   90.00
#
_symmetry.space_group_name_H-M   'P 1'
#
loop_
_entity.id
_entity.type
_entity.pdbx_description
1 polymer ?
#
loop_
_entity_poly.entity_id
_entity_poly.type
_entity_poly.pdbx_seq_one_letter_code
_entity_poly.pdbx_strand_id
1 'polypeptide(L)'
;MSDRVSALHGLPPIAAALSIIRHFPDLQLVDGAGQAAVTRHIREAEGFDTFVQSLSEQGPPAADAGWARLEPILLSGGAPASDPHGNAIARLRLSDATLAAMIPVLAAALRSVRQDPALQGTCWTVQEGIAPGPAVAGRAGGTWSLTNLAPRFGVAFSEVTYEADTPAFTLAMTNAVPRHLAVYATFLQAGAPVAPADWQTRLPAGAAALEGGAARFLGVLAPSVPVAAIPVAADPQAMPVALPQGADAITLSFAGLGAAAFEPEASVLGAVLTAVLDHAVPAVLIQAGGGHAHDGWFKGLLQNSKLAAEIMVCAASIAADSSIVDSPSLLDGLASRIDAMLLGPELSDLRVGLDATVHAGAVADAAPFLNWSWTTLRALLAPQALPQANSALLTSPASFGLTLSPAMVVDLEVEVSPDPEHGEWPDAAAQFEMAVRDGAGFLYTQKAQLTSDSRAATVDMTFRGLRAEGQIRVDAVVRAANGWPCAEATAILDPRAGLPNRVIKAAIAVKERRVPITAATRYRHARKLIYDTAAGRYAWTSAGAPTAVAASLDQAACAAGRRALCGLVTITLQESARTVGYCWQASGQGLPDCQARTGGVSVGYLFQNIGIIDPSVGLKTLDCVFIEQPLLAYDRGGDAGAAREGRGWNFYLEVTPNGYRLRSVAFDAQPGFALGQRLSWGGLIEPNLAKVVVQPAGYVLAVDTGSGKLEILRLSPASVEDGRAPAPTLAAGEGKDAGLLAQPVALAVMPDGVVLVLENGNARLQAFDVYGNPVPYFANASPVLSLPSDGGVTYLDVAASAAGSIYVLSCRNGGATAADYTLDIYARDGGMVTRTEGVAAGRIAVDSWGRVYALNFEEVTGMHGRSEPTISQWVPQPPDAPARRRMV
;
A
#
# COMPACT_ATOMS: atom_id res chain seq x y z
N MET A 1 32.06 -30.14 64.59
CA MET A 1 30.61 -30.20 64.37
C MET A 1 29.83 -29.15 65.19
N SER A 2 30.35 -27.93 65.33
CA SER A 2 29.63 -26.79 65.93
C SER A 2 29.69 -25.52 65.08
N ASP A 3 30.60 -25.43 64.10
CA ASP A 3 30.94 -24.12 63.52
C ASP A 3 30.11 -23.72 62.29
N ARG A 4 29.56 -24.64 61.50
CA ARG A 4 28.80 -24.26 60.28
C ARG A 4 27.29 -24.05 60.49
N VAL A 5 26.65 -24.74 61.43
CA VAL A 5 25.30 -24.34 61.90
C VAL A 5 25.37 -23.03 62.71
N SER A 6 26.51 -22.72 63.34
CA SER A 6 26.77 -21.39 63.93
C SER A 6 26.95 -20.27 62.89
N ALA A 7 27.22 -20.61 61.61
CA ALA A 7 27.42 -19.62 60.56
C ALA A 7 26.14 -18.86 60.18
N LEU A 8 24.95 -19.43 60.43
CA LEU A 8 23.66 -18.80 60.14
C LEU A 8 23.25 -17.77 61.20
N HIS A 9 23.68 -17.94 62.45
CA HIS A 9 23.39 -17.03 63.57
C HIS A 9 24.39 -15.87 63.69
N GLY A 10 25.58 -15.98 63.08
CA GLY A 10 26.71 -15.11 63.31
C GLY A 10 27.12 -14.18 62.16
N LEU A 11 26.36 -14.14 61.04
CA LEU A 11 26.68 -13.20 59.95
C LEU A 11 26.59 -11.76 60.46
N PRO A 12 27.68 -10.96 60.37
CA PRO A 12 27.60 -9.54 60.63
C PRO A 12 26.52 -8.89 59.75
N PRO A 13 25.77 -7.88 60.22
CA PRO A 13 24.69 -7.25 59.44
C PRO A 13 25.10 -6.85 58.02
N ILE A 14 26.35 -6.39 57.84
CA ILE A 14 26.91 -6.05 56.53
C ILE A 14 27.08 -7.27 55.60
N ALA A 15 27.49 -8.42 56.14
CA ALA A 15 27.63 -9.66 55.37
C ALA A 15 26.26 -10.26 55.02
N ALA A 16 25.28 -10.15 55.93
CA ALA A 16 23.90 -10.54 55.67
C ALA A 16 23.29 -9.68 54.55
N ALA A 17 23.42 -8.35 54.61
CA ALA A 17 22.93 -7.44 53.57
C ALA A 17 23.50 -7.78 52.19
N LEU A 18 24.82 -7.96 52.09
CA LEU A 18 25.47 -8.33 50.83
C LEU A 18 24.97 -9.66 50.30
N SER A 19 24.83 -10.65 51.19
CA SER A 19 24.37 -11.98 50.80
C SER A 19 22.95 -11.93 50.28
N ILE A 20 22.03 -11.23 50.95
CA ILE A 20 20.63 -11.11 50.51
C ILE A 20 20.54 -10.52 49.10
N ILE A 21 21.23 -9.41 48.84
CA ILE A 21 21.20 -8.75 47.53
C ILE A 21 21.89 -9.61 46.46
N ARG A 22 23.01 -10.27 46.78
CA ARG A 22 23.76 -11.12 45.82
C ARG A 22 23.02 -12.37 45.38
N HIS A 23 22.12 -12.92 46.22
CA HIS A 23 21.30 -14.07 45.84
C HIS A 23 20.10 -13.68 44.97
N PHE A 24 19.93 -12.39 44.66
CA PHE A 24 18.96 -11.97 43.67
C PHE A 24 19.32 -12.53 42.28
N PRO A 25 18.35 -13.10 41.53
CA PRO A 25 18.57 -13.76 40.24
C PRO A 25 19.56 -13.07 39.28
N ASP A 26 19.35 -11.78 38.98
CA ASP A 26 20.16 -11.01 38.02
C ASP A 26 21.59 -10.71 38.52
N LEU A 27 21.89 -10.91 39.80
CA LEU A 27 23.17 -10.55 40.44
C LEU A 27 24.00 -11.78 40.84
N GLN A 28 23.46 -12.97 40.61
CA GLN A 28 24.04 -14.23 41.01
C GLN A 28 25.07 -14.70 39.97
N LEU A 29 26.35 -14.39 40.18
CA LEU A 29 27.45 -14.79 39.27
C LEU A 29 28.34 -15.86 39.91
N VAL A 30 28.73 -16.88 39.15
CA VAL A 30 29.59 -17.98 39.63
C VAL A 30 31.08 -17.65 39.51
N ASP A 31 31.47 -16.79 38.57
CA ASP A 31 32.85 -16.42 38.35
C ASP A 31 33.35 -15.38 39.38
N GLY A 32 34.62 -15.50 39.79
CA GLY A 32 35.17 -14.67 40.86
C GLY A 32 35.28 -13.18 40.51
N ALA A 33 35.49 -12.84 39.23
CA ALA A 33 35.63 -11.46 38.79
C ALA A 33 34.27 -10.73 38.78
N GLY A 34 33.24 -11.38 38.24
CA GLY A 34 31.86 -10.95 38.26
C GLY A 34 31.34 -10.80 39.68
N GLN A 35 31.59 -11.78 40.57
CA GLN A 35 31.23 -11.65 41.98
C GLN A 35 31.85 -10.44 42.66
N ALA A 36 33.14 -10.17 42.42
CA ALA A 36 33.82 -9.01 42.98
C ALA A 36 33.22 -7.69 42.45
N ALA A 37 32.94 -7.63 41.15
CA ALA A 37 32.32 -6.47 40.52
C ALA A 37 30.91 -6.22 41.05
N VAL A 38 30.03 -7.22 41.07
CA VAL A 38 28.67 -7.12 41.64
C VAL A 38 28.72 -6.72 43.11
N THR A 39 29.63 -7.29 43.91
CA THR A 39 29.79 -6.93 45.33
C THR A 39 30.14 -5.45 45.50
N ARG A 40 30.99 -4.90 44.63
CA ARG A 40 31.30 -3.46 44.63
C ARG A 40 30.05 -2.63 44.34
N HIS A 41 29.30 -2.96 43.28
CA HIS A 41 28.05 -2.24 42.95
C HIS A 41 27.00 -2.31 44.06
N ILE A 42 26.89 -3.43 44.78
CA ILE A 42 25.97 -3.56 45.92
C ILE A 42 26.39 -2.65 47.08
N ARG A 43 27.69 -2.59 47.41
CA ARG A 43 28.20 -1.73 48.50
C ARG A 43 28.04 -0.25 48.19
N GLU A 44 28.19 0.13 46.93
CA GLU A 44 28.07 1.51 46.45
C GLU A 44 26.62 1.91 46.15
N ALA A 45 25.67 0.98 46.24
CA ALA A 45 24.26 1.23 45.98
C ALA A 45 23.65 2.18 47.03
N GLU A 46 22.83 3.12 46.55
CA GLU A 46 22.10 4.04 47.41
C GLU A 46 21.23 3.28 48.41
N GLY A 47 21.33 3.65 49.69
CA GLY A 47 20.58 3.02 50.78
C GLY A 47 21.19 1.76 51.37
N PHE A 48 22.37 1.29 50.89
CA PHE A 48 23.02 0.09 51.41
C PHE A 48 23.29 0.16 52.92
N ASP A 49 23.83 1.27 53.43
CA ASP A 49 24.07 1.47 54.87
C ASP A 49 22.76 1.47 55.68
N THR A 50 21.70 2.07 55.16
CA THR A 50 20.36 2.05 55.79
C THR A 50 19.81 0.63 55.87
N PHE A 51 20.04 -0.19 54.84
CA PHE A 51 19.64 -1.59 54.86
C PHE A 51 20.46 -2.40 55.88
N VAL A 52 21.77 -2.18 55.96
CA VAL A 52 22.63 -2.79 57.00
C VAL A 52 22.16 -2.41 58.40
N GLN A 53 21.80 -1.15 58.62
CA GLN A 53 21.25 -0.68 59.90
C GLN A 53 19.94 -1.39 60.23
N SER A 54 19.02 -1.51 59.27
CA SER A 54 17.75 -2.23 59.45
C SER A 54 17.97 -3.69 59.87
N LEU A 55 18.92 -4.40 59.27
CA LEU A 55 19.24 -5.77 59.69
C LEU A 55 19.84 -5.82 61.10
N SER A 56 20.65 -4.82 61.45
CA SER A 56 21.22 -4.71 62.80
C SER A 56 20.15 -4.44 63.86
N GLU A 57 19.16 -3.61 63.56
CA GLU A 57 18.03 -3.29 64.46
C GLU A 57 17.09 -4.47 64.65
N GLN A 58 16.87 -5.27 63.61
CA GLN A 58 16.06 -6.49 63.68
C GLN A 58 16.71 -7.62 64.50
N GLY A 59 18.04 -7.64 64.58
CA GLY A 59 18.79 -8.67 65.29
C GLY A 59 19.00 -9.97 64.50
N PRO A 60 19.81 -10.91 65.00
CA PRO A 60 20.19 -12.13 64.29
C PRO A 60 18.98 -13.06 64.05
N PRO A 61 19.06 -14.02 63.10
CA PRO A 61 17.96 -14.93 62.84
C PRO A 61 17.60 -15.78 64.05
N ALA A 62 16.31 -15.93 64.31
CA ALA A 62 15.75 -16.73 65.39
C ALA A 62 14.50 -17.48 64.90
N ALA A 63 13.86 -18.28 65.76
CA ALA A 63 12.65 -19.01 65.39
C ALA A 63 11.45 -18.07 65.12
N ASP A 64 11.35 -16.97 65.86
CA ASP A 64 10.19 -16.06 65.88
C ASP A 64 10.54 -14.57 65.67
N ALA A 65 11.82 -14.22 65.58
CA ALA A 65 12.32 -12.85 65.45
C ALA A 65 13.58 -12.78 64.56
N GLY A 66 14.14 -11.58 64.40
CA GLY A 66 15.36 -11.36 63.62
C GLY A 66 15.10 -10.88 62.20
N TRP A 67 16.19 -10.57 61.49
CA TRP A 67 16.11 -10.22 60.06
C TRP A 67 15.66 -11.38 59.15
N ALA A 68 15.73 -12.61 59.65
CA ALA A 68 15.14 -13.81 59.05
C ALA A 68 14.66 -14.77 60.15
N ARG A 69 13.67 -15.62 59.83
CA ARG A 69 13.18 -16.68 60.70
C ARG A 69 13.75 -18.04 60.29
N LEU A 70 14.07 -18.86 61.28
CA LEU A 70 14.50 -20.25 61.08
C LEU A 70 13.28 -21.16 60.96
N GLU A 71 13.06 -21.70 59.77
CA GLU A 71 11.97 -22.64 59.50
C GLU A 71 12.53 -24.03 59.15
N PRO A 72 12.07 -25.12 59.79
CA PRO A 72 12.49 -26.48 59.41
C PRO A 72 12.17 -26.79 57.95
N ILE A 73 13.12 -27.39 57.22
CA ILE A 73 12.87 -27.88 55.87
C ILE A 73 12.24 -29.27 55.99
N LEU A 74 11.03 -29.45 55.45
CA LEU A 74 10.31 -30.72 55.45
C LEU A 74 10.36 -31.36 54.06
N LEU A 75 10.77 -32.62 53.99
CA LEU A 75 10.76 -33.41 52.76
C LEU A 75 9.32 -33.85 52.41
N SER A 76 9.09 -34.38 51.22
CA SER A 76 7.76 -34.79 50.71
C SER A 76 7.01 -35.79 51.60
N GLY A 77 7.72 -36.57 52.42
CA GLY A 77 7.14 -37.47 53.44
C GLY A 77 6.89 -36.85 54.82
N GLY A 78 7.10 -35.55 54.99
CA GLY A 78 6.95 -34.82 56.26
C GLY A 78 8.14 -34.94 57.22
N ALA A 79 9.19 -35.68 56.86
CA ALA A 79 10.40 -35.80 57.65
C ALA A 79 11.27 -34.54 57.56
N PRO A 80 11.93 -34.10 58.65
CA PRO A 80 12.85 -32.97 58.60
C PRO A 80 14.11 -33.33 57.81
N ALA A 81 14.58 -32.42 56.96
CA ALA A 81 15.82 -32.58 56.23
C ALA A 81 17.02 -32.54 57.20
N SER A 82 18.05 -33.34 56.91
CA SER A 82 19.27 -33.42 57.72
C SER A 82 20.53 -33.33 56.87
N ASP A 83 21.60 -32.78 57.44
CA ASP A 83 22.93 -32.73 56.81
C ASP A 83 23.58 -34.14 56.78
N PRO A 84 24.73 -34.33 56.10
CA PRO A 84 25.44 -35.61 56.07
C PRO A 84 25.88 -36.13 57.46
N HIS A 85 25.75 -35.31 58.49
CA HIS A 85 26.10 -35.62 59.88
C HIS A 85 24.87 -35.90 60.76
N GLY A 86 23.66 -35.84 60.20
CA GLY A 86 22.40 -36.10 60.90
C GLY A 86 21.82 -34.91 61.67
N ASN A 87 22.34 -33.68 61.49
CA ASN A 87 21.78 -32.48 62.10
C ASN A 87 20.63 -31.93 61.25
N ALA A 88 19.56 -31.45 61.90
CA ALA A 88 18.43 -30.85 61.20
C ALA A 88 18.84 -29.55 60.47
N ILE A 89 18.35 -29.40 59.23
CA ILE A 89 18.56 -28.20 58.41
C ILE A 89 17.31 -27.31 58.47
N ALA A 90 17.51 -26.01 58.65
CA ALA A 90 16.47 -25.00 58.60
C ALA A 90 16.75 -23.99 57.48
N ARG A 91 15.69 -23.53 56.81
CA ARG A 91 15.76 -22.40 55.87
C ARG A 91 15.74 -21.07 56.62
N LEU A 92 16.39 -20.07 56.03
CA LEU A 92 16.29 -18.69 56.49
C LEU A 92 15.22 -17.96 55.70
N ARG A 93 14.03 -17.81 56.28
CA ARG A 93 12.95 -17.02 55.68
C ARG A 93 13.14 -15.55 56.04
N LEU A 94 13.48 -14.72 55.05
CA LEU A 94 13.61 -13.28 55.23
C LEU A 94 12.33 -12.67 55.83
N SER A 95 12.47 -11.78 56.80
CA SER A 95 11.32 -11.09 57.40
C SER A 95 10.68 -10.11 56.40
N ASP A 96 9.40 -9.79 56.58
CA ASP A 96 8.72 -8.77 55.75
C ASP A 96 9.43 -7.40 55.82
N ALA A 97 9.96 -7.05 56.99
CA ALA A 97 10.74 -5.83 57.19
C ALA A 97 12.05 -5.85 56.41
N THR A 98 12.76 -6.99 56.38
CA THR A 98 13.96 -7.18 55.56
C THR A 98 13.65 -7.09 54.07
N LEU A 99 12.58 -7.76 53.60
CA LEU A 99 12.17 -7.70 52.20
C LEU A 99 11.80 -6.28 51.77
N ALA A 100 11.10 -5.53 52.63
CA ALA A 100 10.76 -4.13 52.35
C ALA A 100 12.00 -3.21 52.31
N ALA A 101 12.93 -3.37 53.27
CA ALA A 101 14.13 -2.54 53.38
C ALA A 101 15.15 -2.80 52.25
N MET A 102 15.14 -3.99 51.67
CA MET A 102 16.01 -4.38 50.56
C MET A 102 15.70 -3.65 49.24
N ILE A 103 14.42 -3.35 48.96
CA ILE A 103 13.95 -2.93 47.63
C ILE A 103 14.77 -1.75 47.05
N PRO A 104 15.01 -0.64 47.78
CA PRO A 104 15.74 0.50 47.22
C PRO A 104 17.19 0.14 46.84
N VAL A 105 17.88 -0.62 47.71
CA VAL A 105 19.27 -1.04 47.51
C VAL A 105 19.38 -1.98 46.31
N LEU A 106 18.47 -2.93 46.21
CA LEU A 106 18.40 -3.86 45.09
C LEU A 106 18.16 -3.12 43.76
N ALA A 107 17.23 -2.17 43.74
CA ALA A 107 16.94 -1.38 42.54
C ALA A 107 18.15 -0.52 42.10
N ALA A 108 18.88 0.07 43.05
CA ALA A 108 20.10 0.83 42.79
C ALA A 108 21.25 -0.07 42.28
N ALA A 109 21.46 -1.22 42.91
CA ALA A 109 22.46 -2.20 42.50
C ALA A 109 22.20 -2.73 41.08
N LEU A 110 20.97 -3.13 40.77
CA LEU A 110 20.58 -3.60 39.43
C LEU A 110 20.82 -2.54 38.35
N ARG A 111 20.49 -1.27 38.64
CA ARG A 111 20.72 -0.17 37.71
C ARG A 111 22.20 0.06 37.45
N SER A 112 23.02 0.05 38.50
CA SER A 112 24.46 0.27 38.40
C SER A 112 25.16 -0.86 37.65
N VAL A 113 24.80 -2.12 37.94
CA VAL A 113 25.32 -3.31 37.24
C VAL A 113 25.00 -3.28 35.74
N ARG A 114 23.76 -2.92 35.37
CA ARG A 114 23.35 -2.79 33.96
C ARG A 114 24.03 -1.64 33.21
N GLN A 115 24.66 -0.71 33.93
CA GLN A 115 25.41 0.41 33.34
C GLN A 115 26.91 0.10 33.22
N ASP A 116 27.42 -0.98 33.83
CA ASP A 116 28.82 -1.38 33.72
C ASP A 116 29.04 -2.22 32.43
N PRO A 117 29.77 -1.71 31.42
CA PRO A 117 30.05 -2.44 30.19
C PRO A 117 30.91 -3.69 30.42
N ALA A 118 31.69 -3.75 31.52
CA ALA A 118 32.49 -4.93 31.85
C ALA A 118 31.64 -6.12 32.28
N LEU A 119 30.38 -5.88 32.66
CA LEU A 119 29.40 -6.91 33.04
C LEU A 119 28.45 -7.27 31.89
N GLN A 120 28.57 -6.61 30.73
CA GLN A 120 27.79 -6.92 29.53
C GLN A 120 28.20 -8.28 28.95
N GLY A 121 27.23 -9.12 28.61
CA GLY A 121 27.45 -10.48 28.11
C GLY A 121 27.72 -11.52 29.21
N THR A 122 27.84 -11.09 30.47
CA THR A 122 28.08 -11.98 31.63
C THR A 122 26.97 -11.86 32.68
N CYS A 123 26.59 -10.64 33.06
CA CYS A 123 25.55 -10.35 34.04
C CYS A 123 24.26 -9.82 33.38
N TRP A 124 24.39 -9.09 32.28
CA TRP A 124 23.25 -8.56 31.52
C TRP A 124 23.52 -8.60 30.01
N THR A 125 22.45 -8.70 29.22
CA THR A 125 22.49 -8.70 27.76
C THR A 125 21.45 -7.73 27.21
N VAL A 126 21.59 -7.37 25.94
CA VAL A 126 20.59 -6.60 25.20
C VAL A 126 20.15 -7.43 24.02
N GLN A 127 18.85 -7.66 23.91
CA GLN A 127 18.27 -8.17 22.68
C GLN A 127 18.09 -7.01 21.71
N GLU A 128 18.80 -7.05 20.58
CA GLU A 128 18.58 -6.07 19.52
C GLU A 128 17.21 -6.28 18.87
N GLY A 129 16.48 -5.19 18.69
CA GLY A 129 15.27 -5.19 17.87
C GLY A 129 15.65 -5.29 16.41
N ILE A 130 14.93 -6.12 15.66
CA ILE A 130 15.03 -6.18 14.19
C ILE A 130 13.79 -5.49 13.65
N ALA A 131 13.96 -4.55 12.71
CA ALA A 131 12.83 -4.01 11.98
C ALA A 131 12.10 -5.18 11.29
N PRO A 132 10.78 -5.37 11.49
CA PRO A 132 10.06 -6.46 10.85
C PRO A 132 10.21 -6.33 9.34
N GLY A 133 11.05 -7.18 8.75
CA GLY A 133 11.39 -7.17 7.34
C GLY A 133 11.32 -8.61 6.83
N PRO A 134 10.55 -8.90 5.78
CA PRO A 134 10.54 -10.23 5.21
C PRO A 134 11.76 -10.38 4.31
N ALA A 135 12.64 -11.31 4.67
CA ALA A 135 13.28 -12.12 3.64
C ALA A 135 12.51 -13.44 3.61
N VAL A 136 11.56 -13.53 2.68
CA VAL A 136 10.93 -14.81 2.32
C VAL A 136 11.86 -15.47 1.31
N ALA A 137 12.44 -16.63 1.62
CA ALA A 137 13.13 -17.40 0.59
C ALA A 137 12.07 -18.07 -0.30
N GLY A 138 12.36 -18.18 -1.60
CA GLY A 138 11.40 -18.50 -2.65
C GLY A 138 10.46 -19.68 -2.34
N ARG A 139 9.21 -19.55 -2.79
CA ARG A 139 8.14 -20.54 -2.61
C ARG A 139 8.14 -21.54 -3.77
N ALA A 140 8.44 -22.80 -3.50
CA ALA A 140 8.31 -23.90 -4.47
C ALA A 140 7.45 -25.01 -3.86
N GLY A 141 6.51 -25.59 -4.62
CA GLY A 141 5.72 -26.75 -4.17
C GLY A 141 4.84 -26.53 -2.93
N GLY A 142 4.54 -25.28 -2.54
CA GLY A 142 3.76 -24.98 -1.32
C GLY A 142 4.61 -24.80 -0.05
N THR A 143 5.91 -25.03 -0.16
CA THR A 143 6.93 -24.78 0.86
C THR A 143 7.35 -23.30 0.88
N TRP A 144 7.58 -22.74 2.06
CA TRP A 144 8.10 -21.38 2.23
C TRP A 144 8.99 -21.27 3.47
N SER A 145 9.89 -20.28 3.49
CA SER A 145 10.62 -19.88 4.70
C SER A 145 10.50 -18.39 4.98
N LEU A 146 10.40 -18.05 6.26
CA LEU A 146 10.43 -16.69 6.79
C LEU A 146 11.70 -16.53 7.61
N THR A 147 12.60 -15.65 7.17
CA THR A 147 13.80 -15.29 7.93
C THR A 147 13.63 -13.93 8.60
N ASN A 148 14.34 -13.72 9.71
CA ASN A 148 14.39 -12.45 10.43
C ASN A 148 13.00 -11.95 10.91
N LEU A 149 12.20 -12.82 11.52
CA LEU A 149 10.98 -12.35 12.20
C LEU A 149 11.37 -11.50 13.41
N ALA A 150 10.57 -10.46 13.68
CA ALA A 150 10.81 -9.56 14.79
C ALA A 150 10.93 -10.34 16.12
N PRO A 151 11.99 -10.11 16.91
CA PRO A 151 12.13 -10.74 18.21
C PRO A 151 11.00 -10.37 19.17
N ARG A 152 10.66 -11.27 20.09
CA ARG A 152 9.58 -11.11 21.07
C ARG A 152 10.06 -11.54 22.44
N PHE A 153 10.16 -10.59 23.37
CA PHE A 153 10.38 -10.84 24.80
C PHE A 153 11.57 -11.78 25.12
N GLY A 154 12.71 -11.58 24.46
CA GLY A 154 13.89 -12.43 24.60
C GLY A 154 14.02 -13.50 23.52
N VAL A 155 12.94 -13.88 22.84
CA VAL A 155 12.98 -14.93 21.81
C VAL A 155 13.14 -14.32 20.42
N ALA A 156 14.19 -14.69 19.69
CA ALA A 156 14.39 -14.30 18.30
C ALA A 156 14.26 -15.52 17.38
N PHE A 157 13.67 -15.32 16.21
CA PHE A 157 13.46 -16.36 15.21
C PHE A 157 14.40 -16.11 14.03
N SER A 158 15.38 -16.99 13.87
CA SER A 158 16.31 -16.90 12.74
C SER A 158 15.62 -17.33 11.45
N GLU A 159 14.81 -18.40 11.54
CA GLU A 159 14.06 -18.96 10.43
C GLU A 159 12.79 -19.66 10.91
N VAL A 160 11.71 -19.55 10.15
CA VAL A 160 10.50 -20.38 10.26
C VAL A 160 10.21 -20.96 8.87
N THR A 161 10.26 -22.28 8.74
CA THR A 161 9.94 -22.97 7.49
C THR A 161 8.59 -23.68 7.61
N TYR A 162 7.91 -23.84 6.47
CA TYR A 162 6.74 -24.70 6.33
C TYR A 162 6.94 -25.59 5.11
N GLU A 163 6.85 -26.91 5.30
CA GLU A 163 6.91 -27.90 4.23
C GLU A 163 5.51 -28.41 3.89
N ALA A 164 5.09 -28.34 2.62
CA ALA A 164 3.73 -28.74 2.24
C ALA A 164 3.55 -30.26 2.10
N ASP A 165 4.59 -30.96 1.62
CA ASP A 165 4.57 -32.42 1.41
C ASP A 165 4.48 -33.19 2.74
N THR A 166 5.10 -32.64 3.78
CA THR A 166 4.97 -33.08 5.16
C THR A 166 4.51 -31.87 5.96
N PRO A 167 3.20 -31.62 6.14
CA PRO A 167 2.64 -30.35 6.63
C PRO A 167 3.18 -30.02 8.02
N ALA A 168 4.34 -29.37 8.06
CA ALA A 168 5.15 -29.24 9.26
C ALA A 168 5.87 -27.90 9.25
N PHE A 169 5.87 -27.26 10.41
CA PHE A 169 6.65 -26.08 10.68
C PHE A 169 7.97 -26.47 11.34
N THR A 170 9.06 -25.80 10.98
CA THR A 170 10.32 -25.85 11.74
C THR A 170 10.71 -24.44 12.13
N LEU A 171 10.89 -24.19 13.42
CA LEU A 171 11.31 -22.89 13.96
C LEU A 171 12.74 -22.98 14.48
N ALA A 172 13.62 -22.11 14.03
CA ALA A 172 14.97 -21.93 14.58
C ALA A 172 14.99 -20.70 15.49
N MET A 173 15.17 -20.90 16.79
CA MET A 173 14.96 -19.87 17.82
C MET A 173 16.14 -19.70 18.76
N THR A 174 16.39 -18.47 19.20
CA THR A 174 17.32 -18.16 20.30
C THR A 174 16.55 -17.49 21.44
N ASN A 175 17.04 -17.60 22.67
CA ASN A 175 16.43 -17.02 23.87
C ASN A 175 17.46 -16.20 24.64
N ALA A 176 17.42 -14.89 24.45
CA ALA A 176 18.36 -13.92 24.99
C ALA A 176 18.12 -13.54 26.46
N VAL A 177 17.12 -14.15 27.12
CA VAL A 177 16.85 -13.98 28.56
C VAL A 177 17.38 -15.23 29.27
N PRO A 178 18.11 -15.09 30.40
CA PRO A 178 18.65 -16.22 31.16
C PRO A 178 17.53 -16.93 31.95
N ARG A 179 16.61 -17.57 31.21
CA ARG A 179 15.50 -18.39 31.73
C ARG A 179 15.20 -19.53 30.76
N HIS A 180 14.65 -20.61 31.28
CA HIS A 180 14.06 -21.67 30.48
C HIS A 180 12.59 -21.37 30.17
N LEU A 181 12.18 -21.61 28.92
CA LEU A 181 10.80 -21.49 28.47
C LEU A 181 10.27 -22.86 28.01
N ALA A 182 9.14 -23.29 28.54
CA ALA A 182 8.41 -24.43 27.99
C ALA A 182 7.62 -23.97 26.75
N VAL A 183 7.70 -24.75 25.67
CA VAL A 183 7.04 -24.45 24.40
C VAL A 183 5.91 -25.43 24.17
N TYR A 184 4.70 -24.92 23.97
CA TYR A 184 3.50 -25.70 23.71
C TYR A 184 2.87 -25.34 22.38
N ALA A 185 2.23 -26.32 21.74
CA ALA A 185 1.42 -26.15 20.55
C ALA A 185 -0.06 -26.29 20.87
N THR A 186 -0.87 -25.37 20.36
CA THR A 186 -2.32 -25.52 20.24
C THR A 186 -2.68 -25.50 18.77
N PHE A 187 -3.24 -26.60 18.26
CA PHE A 187 -3.65 -26.72 16.87
C PHE A 187 -5.05 -26.14 16.69
N LEU A 188 -5.27 -25.41 15.60
CA LEU A 188 -6.51 -24.69 15.35
C LEU A 188 -7.15 -25.14 14.04
N GLN A 189 -8.48 -25.12 14.00
CA GLN A 189 -9.29 -25.20 12.78
C GLN A 189 -10.31 -24.07 12.81
N ALA A 190 -10.26 -23.17 11.82
CA ALA A 190 -11.11 -21.98 11.78
C ALA A 190 -11.07 -21.16 13.10
N GLY A 191 -9.90 -21.14 13.75
CA GLY A 191 -9.68 -20.43 15.03
C GLY A 191 -10.10 -21.20 16.29
N ALA A 192 -10.72 -22.38 16.17
CA ALA A 192 -11.08 -23.22 17.32
C ALA A 192 -9.99 -24.28 17.61
N PRO A 193 -9.64 -24.57 18.88
CA PRO A 193 -8.69 -25.61 19.21
C PRO A 193 -9.15 -27.01 18.77
N VAL A 194 -8.23 -27.79 18.19
CA VAL A 194 -8.45 -29.18 17.79
C VAL A 194 -7.40 -30.08 18.45
N ALA A 195 -7.86 -31.17 19.06
CA ALA A 195 -6.98 -32.16 19.65
C ALA A 195 -6.44 -33.10 18.56
N PRO A 196 -5.11 -33.27 18.43
CA PRO A 196 -4.53 -34.26 17.52
C PRO A 196 -4.86 -35.69 17.97
N ALA A 197 -5.42 -36.51 17.09
CA ALA A 197 -5.89 -37.87 17.40
C ALA A 197 -4.75 -38.83 17.82
N ASP A 198 -3.57 -38.69 17.20
CA ASP A 198 -2.44 -39.61 17.39
C ASP A 198 -1.26 -38.97 18.15
N TRP A 199 -1.52 -37.95 18.97
CA TRP A 199 -0.44 -37.27 19.68
C TRP A 199 0.20 -38.14 20.74
N GLN A 200 1.50 -38.37 20.58
CA GLN A 200 2.35 -38.97 21.61
C GLN A 200 2.96 -37.86 22.44
N THR A 201 2.72 -37.90 23.75
CA THR A 201 3.32 -36.95 24.69
C THR A 201 4.84 -36.97 24.55
N ARG A 202 5.43 -35.78 24.52
CA ARG A 202 6.90 -35.60 24.58
C ARG A 202 7.40 -35.46 26.02
N LEU A 203 6.50 -35.52 27.01
CA LEU A 203 6.85 -35.46 28.41
C LEU A 203 7.32 -36.84 28.91
N PRO A 204 8.23 -36.88 29.89
CA PRO A 204 8.63 -38.13 30.54
C PRO A 204 7.49 -38.74 31.37
N ALA A 205 7.62 -40.03 31.67
CA ALA A 205 6.70 -40.70 32.59
C ALA A 205 6.67 -39.99 33.96
N GLY A 206 5.47 -39.76 34.50
CA GLY A 206 5.27 -39.03 35.77
C GLY A 206 5.05 -37.52 35.62
N ALA A 207 5.21 -36.96 34.41
CA ALA A 207 5.03 -35.54 34.15
C ALA A 207 3.67 -35.17 33.51
N ALA A 208 2.70 -36.09 33.49
CA ALA A 208 1.44 -35.94 32.75
C ALA A 208 0.59 -34.71 33.16
N ALA A 209 0.74 -34.21 34.39
CA ALA A 209 0.06 -33.00 34.85
C ALA A 209 0.50 -31.71 34.13
N LEU A 210 1.60 -31.76 33.35
CA LEU A 210 2.11 -30.64 32.56
C LEU A 210 1.55 -30.61 31.14
N GLU A 211 0.66 -31.53 30.76
CA GLU A 211 0.03 -31.54 29.44
C GLU A 211 -1.47 -31.87 29.60
N GLY A 212 -2.27 -30.81 29.70
CA GLY A 212 -3.72 -30.84 29.80
C GLY A 212 -4.43 -30.03 28.70
N GLY A 213 -5.75 -30.22 28.58
CA GLY A 213 -6.57 -29.45 27.64
C GLY A 213 -6.17 -29.62 26.16
N ALA A 214 -6.05 -28.52 25.43
CA ALA A 214 -5.72 -28.48 24.00
C ALA A 214 -4.24 -28.18 23.69
N ALA A 215 -3.44 -27.85 24.71
CA ALA A 215 -2.02 -27.56 24.56
C ALA A 215 -1.21 -28.85 24.55
N ARG A 216 -0.16 -28.91 23.73
CA ARG A 216 0.70 -30.08 23.57
C ARG A 216 2.16 -29.71 23.70
N PHE A 217 2.90 -30.42 24.55
CA PHE A 217 4.27 -30.04 24.89
C PHE A 217 5.21 -30.34 23.71
N LEU A 218 5.92 -29.32 23.21
CA LEU A 218 6.87 -29.47 22.11
C LEU A 218 8.30 -29.70 22.61
N GLY A 219 8.69 -29.01 23.67
CA GLY A 219 10.05 -29.03 24.21
C GLY A 219 10.36 -27.82 25.10
N VAL A 220 11.61 -27.70 25.51
CA VAL A 220 12.13 -26.59 26.30
C VAL A 220 13.04 -25.73 25.43
N LEU A 221 12.81 -24.42 25.42
CA LEU A 221 13.70 -23.41 24.86
C LEU A 221 14.64 -22.92 25.97
N ALA A 222 15.87 -23.41 25.96
CA ALA A 222 16.91 -23.04 26.92
C ALA A 222 17.46 -21.63 26.61
N PRO A 223 18.08 -20.93 27.58
CA PRO A 223 18.75 -19.66 27.31
C PRO A 223 19.92 -19.86 26.33
N SER A 224 20.09 -18.90 25.42
CA SER A 224 21.22 -18.80 24.49
C SER A 224 22.25 -17.75 24.92
N VAL A 225 22.12 -17.27 26.16
CA VAL A 225 23.01 -16.31 26.81
C VAL A 225 23.54 -16.91 28.11
N PRO A 226 24.72 -16.52 28.60
CA PRO A 226 25.29 -17.08 29.82
C PRO A 226 24.33 -17.01 31.00
N VAL A 227 24.31 -18.08 31.79
CA VAL A 227 23.49 -18.21 33.00
C VAL A 227 24.42 -18.10 34.19
N ALA A 228 24.23 -17.08 35.04
CA ALA A 228 25.11 -16.83 36.19
C ALA A 228 26.62 -16.77 35.82
N ALA A 229 26.93 -16.15 34.67
CA ALA A 229 28.26 -16.13 34.03
C ALA A 229 28.77 -17.46 33.44
N ILE A 230 28.01 -18.55 33.53
CA ILE A 230 28.38 -19.83 32.93
C ILE A 230 27.98 -19.84 31.44
N PRO A 231 28.93 -20.08 30.50
CA PRO A 231 28.61 -20.13 29.08
C PRO A 231 27.67 -21.28 28.73
N VAL A 232 26.64 -20.98 27.93
CA VAL A 232 25.69 -21.96 27.36
C VAL A 232 25.77 -21.96 25.83
N ALA A 233 25.11 -22.91 25.16
CA ALA A 233 25.11 -22.96 23.70
C ALA A 233 24.38 -21.76 23.10
N ALA A 234 25.04 -21.04 22.18
CA ALA A 234 24.47 -19.87 21.51
C ALA A 234 23.71 -20.22 20.21
N ASP A 235 23.79 -21.47 19.75
CA ASP A 235 23.18 -21.91 18.49
C ASP A 235 21.65 -21.89 18.57
N PRO A 236 20.95 -21.48 17.49
CA PRO A 236 19.50 -21.55 17.42
C PRO A 236 18.97 -22.97 17.67
N GLN A 237 17.98 -23.09 18.55
CA GLN A 237 17.30 -24.34 18.84
C GLN A 237 16.18 -24.56 17.82
N ALA A 238 16.26 -25.68 17.09
CA ALA A 238 15.26 -26.09 16.12
C ALA A 238 14.09 -26.81 16.79
N MET A 239 12.86 -26.37 16.50
CA MET A 239 11.63 -26.94 17.07
C MET A 239 10.67 -27.35 15.93
N PRO A 240 10.69 -28.62 15.49
CA PRO A 240 9.77 -29.11 14.48
C PRO A 240 8.41 -29.48 15.08
N VAL A 241 7.34 -29.12 14.37
CA VAL A 241 5.96 -29.43 14.72
C VAL A 241 5.11 -29.69 13.47
N ALA A 242 4.51 -30.89 13.41
CA ALA A 242 3.60 -31.26 12.34
C ALA A 242 2.20 -30.67 12.61
N LEU A 243 1.56 -30.16 11.56
CA LEU A 243 0.17 -29.74 11.57
C LEU A 243 -0.71 -31.00 11.42
N PRO A 244 -1.52 -31.36 12.43
CA PRO A 244 -2.35 -32.56 12.39
C PRO A 244 -3.47 -32.42 11.36
N GLN A 245 -4.01 -33.56 10.92
CA GLN A 245 -5.14 -33.58 10.00
C GLN A 245 -6.33 -32.81 10.60
N GLY A 246 -6.91 -31.90 9.80
CA GLY A 246 -8.03 -31.06 10.21
C GLY A 246 -7.63 -29.69 10.79
N ALA A 247 -6.36 -29.47 11.14
CA ALA A 247 -5.88 -28.15 11.56
C ALA A 247 -5.44 -27.28 10.36
N ASP A 248 -5.70 -25.98 10.44
CA ASP A 248 -5.30 -24.96 9.45
C ASP A 248 -4.31 -23.92 10.01
N ALA A 249 -4.06 -23.95 11.31
CA ALA A 249 -3.08 -23.12 12.00
C ALA A 249 -2.56 -23.78 13.28
N ILE A 250 -1.46 -23.25 13.80
CA ILE A 250 -0.86 -23.62 15.08
C ILE A 250 -0.55 -22.35 15.86
N THR A 251 -0.94 -22.31 17.13
CA THR A 251 -0.47 -21.31 18.08
C THR A 251 0.59 -21.94 18.96
N LEU A 252 1.79 -21.37 18.93
CA LEU A 252 2.87 -21.69 19.84
C LEU A 252 2.75 -20.80 21.07
N SER A 253 2.79 -21.39 22.26
CA SER A 253 2.93 -20.69 23.55
C SER A 253 4.33 -20.90 24.09
N PHE A 254 4.99 -19.83 24.50
CA PHE A 254 6.28 -19.80 25.17
C PHE A 254 6.04 -19.36 26.61
N ALA A 255 6.26 -20.24 27.58
CA ALA A 255 5.91 -19.95 28.96
C ALA A 255 7.01 -20.33 29.96
N GLY A 256 7.13 -19.56 31.04
CA GLY A 256 8.10 -19.78 32.10
C GLY A 256 8.02 -18.68 33.17
N LEU A 257 9.16 -18.34 33.77
CA LEU A 257 9.21 -17.30 34.80
C LEU A 257 9.10 -15.89 34.19
N GLY A 258 8.12 -15.10 34.63
CA GLY A 258 7.91 -13.70 34.19
C GLY A 258 6.80 -13.02 34.98
N ALA A 259 6.32 -11.85 34.53
CA ALA A 259 5.27 -11.11 35.23
C ALA A 259 3.83 -11.59 34.88
N ALA A 260 3.34 -11.26 33.69
CA ALA A 260 2.03 -11.68 33.14
C ALA A 260 2.06 -11.56 31.61
N ALA A 261 1.28 -12.29 30.80
CA ALA A 261 0.25 -13.30 31.12
C ALA A 261 0.85 -14.59 31.71
N PHE A 262 0.02 -15.47 32.30
CA PHE A 262 0.42 -16.71 32.99
C PHE A 262 -0.45 -17.88 32.51
N GLU A 263 0.20 -18.97 32.08
CA GLU A 263 -0.43 -20.24 31.71
C GLU A 263 0.03 -21.32 32.70
N PRO A 264 -0.81 -21.84 33.60
CA PRO A 264 -0.36 -22.63 34.75
C PRO A 264 0.57 -23.80 34.41
N GLU A 265 0.13 -24.71 33.54
CA GLU A 265 0.92 -25.90 33.17
C GLU A 265 2.26 -25.52 32.52
N ALA A 266 2.23 -24.62 31.54
CA ALA A 266 3.39 -24.24 30.75
C ALA A 266 4.36 -23.32 31.51
N SER A 267 3.84 -22.39 32.31
CA SER A 267 4.64 -21.41 33.07
C SER A 267 5.33 -22.06 34.25
N VAL A 268 4.68 -23.02 34.93
CA VAL A 268 5.29 -23.79 36.02
C VAL A 268 6.50 -24.56 35.51
N LEU A 269 6.40 -25.24 34.36
CA LEU A 269 7.53 -26.02 33.84
C LEU A 269 8.76 -25.16 33.52
N GLY A 270 8.58 -24.08 32.74
CA GLY A 270 9.68 -23.17 32.42
C GLY A 270 10.28 -22.51 33.66
N ALA A 271 9.44 -22.13 34.63
CA ALA A 271 9.90 -21.52 35.87
C ALA A 271 10.62 -22.49 36.81
N VAL A 272 10.19 -23.75 36.92
CA VAL A 272 10.89 -24.76 37.74
C VAL A 272 12.24 -25.12 37.12
N LEU A 273 12.32 -25.25 35.80
CA LEU A 273 13.61 -25.41 35.10
C LEU A 273 14.53 -24.22 35.35
N THR A 274 14.01 -23.00 35.23
CA THR A 274 14.76 -21.77 35.58
C THR A 274 15.19 -21.79 37.05
N ALA A 275 14.30 -22.23 37.95
CA ALA A 275 14.59 -22.21 39.36
C ALA A 275 15.68 -23.19 39.79
N VAL A 276 15.66 -24.38 39.21
CA VAL A 276 16.64 -25.42 39.51
C VAL A 276 17.96 -25.16 38.78
N LEU A 277 17.91 -25.00 37.46
CA LEU A 277 19.11 -24.94 36.60
C LEU A 277 19.77 -23.57 36.63
N ASP A 278 18.98 -22.49 36.57
CA ASP A 278 19.53 -21.14 36.39
C ASP A 278 19.85 -20.43 37.71
N HIS A 279 19.34 -20.95 38.84
CA HIS A 279 19.50 -20.31 40.15
C HIS A 279 19.93 -21.25 41.28
N ALA A 280 19.26 -22.38 41.52
CA ALA A 280 19.62 -23.26 42.62
C ALA A 280 21.00 -23.91 42.41
N VAL A 281 21.28 -24.41 41.21
CA VAL A 281 22.61 -24.96 40.85
C VAL A 281 23.70 -23.90 41.00
N PRO A 282 23.60 -22.69 40.37
CA PRO A 282 24.56 -21.62 40.62
C PRO A 282 24.69 -21.22 42.09
N ALA A 283 23.63 -21.29 42.90
CA ALA A 283 23.70 -20.93 44.32
C ALA A 283 24.60 -21.90 45.10
N VAL A 284 24.46 -23.19 44.81
CA VAL A 284 25.33 -24.24 45.38
C VAL A 284 26.80 -24.00 44.99
N LEU A 285 27.06 -23.69 43.72
CA LEU A 285 28.42 -23.40 43.23
C LEU A 285 29.03 -22.15 43.89
N ILE A 286 28.24 -21.09 44.07
CA ILE A 286 28.66 -19.85 44.71
C ILE A 286 28.98 -20.06 46.19
N GLN A 287 28.16 -20.83 46.91
CA GLN A 287 28.40 -21.14 48.33
C GLN A 287 29.69 -21.93 48.54
N ALA A 288 30.07 -22.77 47.58
CA ALA A 288 31.30 -23.54 47.63
C ALA A 288 32.56 -22.78 47.20
N GLY A 289 32.46 -21.48 46.87
CA GLY A 289 33.60 -20.61 46.56
C GLY A 289 33.72 -20.16 45.10
N GLY A 290 32.79 -20.54 44.22
CA GLY A 290 32.72 -20.11 42.82
C GLY A 290 33.90 -20.55 41.92
N GLY A 291 33.76 -20.37 40.60
CA GLY A 291 34.85 -20.56 39.63
C GLY A 291 34.52 -21.40 38.38
N HIS A 292 35.26 -21.14 37.28
CA HIS A 292 35.11 -21.77 35.96
C HIS A 292 35.43 -23.28 35.89
N ALA A 293 35.88 -23.89 37.00
CA ALA A 293 36.27 -25.30 37.03
C ALA A 293 35.10 -26.27 36.74
N HIS A 294 33.87 -25.75 36.70
CA HIS A 294 32.64 -26.54 36.58
C HIS A 294 31.85 -26.27 35.27
N ASP A 295 32.34 -25.40 34.39
CA ASP A 295 31.62 -24.97 33.16
C ASP A 295 31.28 -26.15 32.24
N GLY A 296 32.24 -27.07 32.04
CA GLY A 296 32.03 -28.28 31.22
C GLY A 296 31.00 -29.24 31.82
N TRP A 297 30.95 -29.36 33.15
CA TRP A 297 29.95 -30.17 33.85
C TRP A 297 28.56 -29.53 33.74
N PHE A 298 28.45 -28.22 33.95
CA PHE A 298 27.17 -27.50 33.85
C PHE A 298 26.61 -27.56 32.43
N LYS A 299 27.46 -27.41 31.41
CA LYS A 299 27.05 -27.62 30.01
C LYS A 299 26.54 -29.04 29.76
N GLY A 300 27.20 -30.05 30.35
CA GLY A 300 26.74 -31.44 30.30
C GLY A 300 25.43 -31.68 31.05
N LEU A 301 25.20 -30.98 32.17
CA LEU A 301 23.96 -31.00 32.93
C LEU A 301 22.77 -30.51 32.09
N LEU A 302 22.91 -29.38 31.40
CA LEU A 302 21.86 -28.82 30.52
C LEU A 302 21.49 -29.75 29.35
N GLN A 303 22.39 -30.66 28.97
CA GLN A 303 22.18 -31.63 27.88
C GLN A 303 21.70 -33.01 28.37
N ASN A 304 21.57 -33.21 29.69
CA ASN A 304 21.25 -34.51 30.27
C ASN A 304 19.72 -34.72 30.32
N SER A 305 19.21 -35.56 29.40
CA SER A 305 17.79 -35.86 29.30
C SER A 305 17.19 -36.57 30.52
N LYS A 306 18.00 -37.34 31.27
CA LYS A 306 17.54 -38.00 32.51
C LYS A 306 17.30 -36.97 33.61
N LEU A 307 18.24 -36.03 33.80
CA LEU A 307 18.11 -34.97 34.80
C LEU A 307 17.03 -33.96 34.42
N ALA A 308 16.90 -33.64 33.13
CA ALA A 308 15.77 -32.86 32.63
C ALA A 308 14.42 -33.54 32.98
N ALA A 309 14.34 -34.88 32.81
CA ALA A 309 13.13 -35.62 33.16
C ALA A 309 12.79 -35.58 34.67
N GLU A 310 13.79 -35.69 35.55
CA GLU A 310 13.58 -35.53 37.01
C GLU A 310 13.00 -34.16 37.35
N ILE A 311 13.55 -33.09 36.76
CA ILE A 311 13.06 -31.72 36.98
C ILE A 311 11.63 -31.55 36.46
N MET A 312 11.30 -32.15 35.31
CA MET A 312 9.93 -32.11 34.75
C MET A 312 8.91 -32.85 35.65
N VAL A 313 9.28 -34.00 36.23
CA VAL A 313 8.43 -34.70 37.19
C VAL A 313 8.21 -33.87 38.45
N CYS A 314 9.27 -33.19 38.93
CA CYS A 314 9.16 -32.22 40.02
C CYS A 314 8.19 -31.09 39.68
N ALA A 315 8.32 -30.50 38.49
CA ALA A 315 7.44 -29.44 38.01
C ALA A 315 5.98 -29.89 37.91
N ALA A 316 5.73 -31.15 37.53
CA ALA A 316 4.38 -31.71 37.50
C ALA A 316 3.72 -31.75 38.89
N SER A 317 4.49 -32.00 39.96
CA SER A 317 3.95 -31.97 41.32
C SER A 317 3.56 -30.55 41.76
N ILE A 318 4.31 -29.53 41.31
CA ILE A 318 3.99 -28.12 41.54
C ILE A 318 2.78 -27.69 40.70
N ALA A 319 2.71 -28.11 39.43
CA ALA A 319 1.60 -27.78 38.55
C ALA A 319 0.26 -28.38 39.01
N ALA A 320 0.29 -29.49 39.75
CA ALA A 320 -0.89 -30.08 40.38
C ALA A 320 -1.44 -29.26 41.56
N ASP A 321 -0.70 -28.28 42.08
CA ASP A 321 -1.14 -27.39 43.15
C ASP A 321 -2.04 -26.28 42.60
N SER A 322 -3.36 -26.48 42.73
CA SER A 322 -4.38 -25.55 42.26
C SER A 322 -4.34 -24.13 42.88
N SER A 323 -3.53 -23.91 43.93
CA SER A 323 -3.33 -22.58 44.50
C SER A 323 -2.41 -21.70 43.65
N ILE A 324 -1.66 -22.28 42.71
CA ILE A 324 -0.76 -21.59 41.80
C ILE A 324 -1.55 -21.14 40.56
N VAL A 325 -1.92 -19.87 40.54
CA VAL A 325 -2.79 -19.28 39.51
C VAL A 325 -2.15 -18.12 38.76
N ASP A 326 -1.01 -17.63 39.25
CA ASP A 326 -0.27 -16.49 38.71
C ASP A 326 1.22 -16.56 39.09
N SER A 327 2.01 -15.63 38.57
CA SER A 327 3.45 -15.56 38.83
C SER A 327 3.81 -15.31 40.32
N PRO A 328 3.09 -14.44 41.07
CA PRO A 328 3.26 -14.32 42.53
C PRO A 328 3.08 -15.63 43.30
N SER A 329 1.96 -16.33 43.11
CA SER A 329 1.68 -17.62 43.79
C SER A 329 2.68 -18.72 43.39
N LEU A 330 3.15 -18.71 42.14
CA LEU A 330 4.24 -19.59 41.69
C LEU A 330 5.55 -19.30 42.43
N LEU A 331 5.96 -18.04 42.55
CA LEU A 331 7.18 -17.66 43.28
C LEU A 331 7.10 -18.01 44.77
N ASP A 332 5.94 -17.82 45.40
CA ASP A 332 5.67 -18.27 46.78
C ASP A 332 5.77 -19.81 46.87
N GLY A 333 5.26 -20.51 45.85
CA GLY A 333 5.35 -21.96 45.71
C GLY A 333 6.77 -22.49 45.49
N LEU A 334 7.62 -21.77 44.74
CA LEU A 334 9.03 -22.10 44.53
C LEU A 334 9.84 -21.83 45.80
N ALA A 335 9.67 -20.65 46.41
CA ALA A 335 10.31 -20.27 47.66
C ALA A 335 10.06 -21.28 48.78
N SER A 336 8.86 -21.88 48.82
CA SER A 336 8.49 -22.82 49.87
C SER A 336 8.96 -24.26 49.64
N ARG A 337 9.42 -24.62 48.44
CA ARG A 337 9.71 -26.02 48.06
C ARG A 337 11.11 -26.27 47.48
N ILE A 338 11.80 -25.27 46.94
CA ILE A 338 13.03 -25.47 46.14
C ILE A 338 14.13 -26.24 46.89
N ASP A 339 14.34 -25.93 48.17
CA ASP A 339 15.30 -26.59 49.04
C ASP A 339 14.92 -28.05 49.35
N ALA A 340 13.65 -28.32 49.67
CA ALA A 340 13.12 -29.65 49.91
C ALA A 340 13.17 -30.51 48.64
N MET A 341 12.93 -29.93 47.47
CA MET A 341 13.07 -30.61 46.17
C MET A 341 14.51 -31.04 45.92
N LEU A 342 15.49 -30.17 46.17
CA LEU A 342 16.91 -30.50 45.99
C LEU A 342 17.43 -31.52 47.02
N LEU A 343 16.92 -31.50 48.26
CA LEU A 343 17.31 -32.42 49.33
C LEU A 343 16.56 -33.76 49.30
N GLY A 344 15.39 -33.77 48.68
CA GLY A 344 14.47 -34.90 48.62
C GLY A 344 14.83 -35.96 47.59
N PRO A 345 14.08 -37.06 47.56
CA PRO A 345 14.28 -38.12 46.57
C PRO A 345 14.01 -37.68 45.12
N GLU A 346 13.25 -36.60 44.91
CA GLU A 346 12.75 -36.17 43.61
C GLU A 346 13.84 -35.66 42.67
N LEU A 347 14.90 -35.03 43.19
CA LEU A 347 16.07 -34.55 42.44
C LEU A 347 17.36 -35.27 42.89
N SER A 348 17.24 -36.54 43.27
CA SER A 348 18.34 -37.27 43.91
C SER A 348 19.56 -37.44 43.00
N ASP A 349 19.41 -37.67 41.70
CA ASP A 349 20.57 -37.76 40.79
C ASP A 349 21.23 -36.39 40.60
N LEU A 350 20.44 -35.31 40.50
CA LEU A 350 20.97 -33.95 40.45
C LEU A 350 21.77 -33.62 41.72
N ARG A 351 21.22 -33.94 42.90
CA ARG A 351 21.89 -33.75 44.19
C ARG A 351 23.20 -34.52 44.26
N VAL A 352 23.19 -35.80 43.90
CA VAL A 352 24.40 -36.65 43.89
C VAL A 352 25.44 -36.08 42.92
N GLY A 353 25.00 -35.61 41.75
CA GLY A 353 25.88 -34.97 40.77
C GLY A 353 26.52 -33.68 41.30
N LEU A 354 25.75 -32.83 41.99
CA LEU A 354 26.24 -31.60 42.60
C LEU A 354 27.24 -31.88 43.72
N ASP A 355 26.90 -32.76 44.66
CA ASP A 355 27.78 -33.12 45.77
C ASP A 355 29.08 -33.78 45.28
N ALA A 356 29.03 -34.57 44.20
CA ALA A 356 30.22 -35.15 43.60
C ALA A 356 31.09 -34.10 42.88
N THR A 357 30.48 -33.09 42.28
CA THR A 357 31.17 -32.04 41.51
C THR A 357 31.81 -30.98 42.41
N VAL A 358 31.16 -30.68 43.54
CA VAL A 358 31.53 -29.59 44.44
C VAL A 358 32.24 -30.14 45.68
N HIS A 359 31.49 -30.74 46.60
CA HIS A 359 31.95 -31.56 47.71
C HIS A 359 30.76 -32.28 48.34
N ALA A 360 31.02 -33.37 49.08
CA ALA A 360 29.97 -34.07 49.81
C ALA A 360 29.20 -33.10 50.74
N GLY A 361 27.87 -33.04 50.62
CA GLY A 361 27.02 -32.15 51.40
C GLY A 361 26.90 -30.72 50.90
N ALA A 362 27.42 -30.37 49.72
CA ALA A 362 27.34 -29.02 49.17
C ALA A 362 25.88 -28.53 49.02
N VAL A 363 24.96 -29.41 48.63
CA VAL A 363 23.53 -29.05 48.55
C VAL A 363 22.93 -28.75 49.92
N ALA A 364 23.33 -29.50 50.96
CA ALA A 364 22.89 -29.28 52.33
C ALA A 364 23.43 -27.96 52.90
N ASP A 365 24.68 -27.60 52.58
CA ASP A 365 25.30 -26.34 52.99
C ASP A 365 24.60 -25.13 52.36
N ALA A 366 24.12 -25.24 51.11
CA ALA A 366 23.44 -24.16 50.41
C ALA A 366 21.95 -24.04 50.73
N ALA A 367 21.31 -25.14 51.17
CA ALA A 367 19.87 -25.23 51.41
C ALA A 367 19.24 -24.07 52.21
N PRO A 368 19.89 -23.51 53.25
CA PRO A 368 19.32 -22.41 54.02
C PRO A 368 18.99 -21.14 53.22
N PHE A 369 19.63 -20.95 52.06
CA PHE A 369 19.57 -19.73 51.25
C PHE A 369 18.86 -19.91 49.90
N LEU A 370 18.54 -21.14 49.48
CA LEU A 370 18.01 -21.43 48.14
C LEU A 370 16.67 -20.74 47.84
N ASN A 371 15.91 -20.37 48.88
CA ASN A 371 14.64 -19.65 48.72
C ASN A 371 14.80 -18.13 48.54
N TRP A 372 16.00 -17.56 48.76
CA TRP A 372 16.20 -16.11 48.70
C TRP A 372 15.96 -15.54 47.30
N SER A 373 16.38 -16.25 46.25
CA SER A 373 16.15 -15.80 44.88
C SER A 373 14.67 -15.59 44.56
N TRP A 374 13.79 -16.48 45.04
CA TRP A 374 12.35 -16.41 44.78
C TRP A 374 11.63 -15.44 45.69
N THR A 375 11.98 -15.42 46.98
CA THR A 375 11.38 -14.49 47.95
C THR A 375 11.72 -13.03 47.64
N THR A 376 12.95 -12.76 47.19
CA THR A 376 13.36 -11.41 46.79
C THR A 376 12.75 -10.98 45.46
N LEU A 377 12.64 -11.88 44.47
CA LEU A 377 11.92 -11.62 43.22
C LEU A 377 10.42 -11.39 43.44
N ARG A 378 9.80 -12.17 44.34
CA ARG A 378 8.41 -12.03 44.76
C ARG A 378 8.11 -10.69 45.41
N ALA A 379 9.05 -10.16 46.19
CA ALA A 379 8.93 -8.84 46.81
C ALA A 379 8.90 -7.71 45.77
N LEU A 380 9.62 -7.84 44.64
CA LEU A 380 9.61 -6.86 43.54
C LEU A 380 8.30 -6.83 42.75
N LEU A 381 7.52 -7.92 42.76
CA LEU A 381 6.19 -7.96 42.15
C LEU A 381 5.10 -7.26 42.98
N ALA A 382 5.42 -6.81 44.20
CA ALA A 382 4.48 -6.00 44.98
C ALA A 382 4.19 -4.66 44.25
N PRO A 383 2.95 -4.17 44.22
CA PRO A 383 2.58 -2.95 43.46
C PRO A 383 3.47 -1.73 43.75
N GLN A 384 3.91 -1.57 44.99
CA GLN A 384 4.79 -0.48 45.43
C GLN A 384 6.25 -0.63 44.98
N ALA A 385 6.68 -1.85 44.65
CA ALA A 385 8.06 -2.17 44.25
C ALA A 385 8.21 -2.27 42.73
N LEU A 386 7.11 -2.56 42.01
CA LEU A 386 7.09 -2.79 40.57
C LEU A 386 7.73 -1.65 39.73
N PRO A 387 7.54 -0.34 40.04
CA PRO A 387 8.18 0.74 39.29
C PRO A 387 9.72 0.74 39.38
N GLN A 388 10.28 0.04 40.37
CA GLN A 388 11.72 -0.04 40.62
C GLN A 388 12.33 -1.36 40.12
N ALA A 389 11.49 -2.29 39.65
CA ALA A 389 11.91 -3.62 39.21
C ALA A 389 12.61 -3.55 37.83
N ASN A 390 13.94 -3.63 37.84
CA ASN A 390 14.79 -3.66 36.64
C ASN A 390 15.37 -5.06 36.36
N SER A 391 14.64 -6.13 36.70
CA SER A 391 15.09 -7.52 36.48
C SER A 391 14.77 -8.03 35.08
N ALA A 392 15.71 -8.75 34.46
CA ALA A 392 15.56 -9.32 33.12
C ALA A 392 14.40 -10.32 33.06
N LEU A 393 14.21 -11.07 34.15
CA LEU A 393 13.13 -12.05 34.30
C LEU A 393 11.76 -11.35 34.37
N LEU A 394 11.66 -10.23 35.10
CA LEU A 394 10.40 -9.50 35.28
C LEU A 394 10.05 -8.55 34.13
N THR A 395 11.02 -8.15 33.30
CA THR A 395 10.78 -7.32 32.10
C THR A 395 10.14 -8.08 30.94
N SER A 396 9.83 -9.37 31.12
CA SER A 396 9.20 -10.23 30.13
C SER A 396 7.92 -10.88 30.69
N PRO A 397 6.91 -11.13 29.84
CA PRO A 397 5.72 -11.85 30.27
C PRO A 397 6.07 -13.29 30.68
N ALA A 398 5.25 -13.87 31.55
CA ALA A 398 5.40 -15.27 31.94
C ALA A 398 4.96 -16.22 30.81
N SER A 399 3.99 -15.81 29.96
CA SER A 399 3.66 -16.48 28.69
C SER A 399 3.40 -15.49 27.55
N PHE A 400 3.74 -15.90 26.33
CA PHE A 400 3.44 -15.19 25.09
C PHE A 400 3.33 -16.14 23.89
N GLY A 401 2.68 -15.72 22.81
CA GLY A 401 2.35 -16.60 21.70
C GLY A 401 2.81 -16.15 20.30
N LEU A 402 2.87 -17.13 19.40
CA LEU A 402 3.05 -16.96 17.95
C LEU A 402 2.10 -17.90 17.20
N THR A 403 1.19 -17.34 16.39
CA THR A 403 0.31 -18.13 15.52
C THR A 403 0.90 -18.23 14.12
N LEU A 404 1.00 -19.45 13.60
CA LEU A 404 1.47 -19.77 12.25
C LEU A 404 0.36 -20.49 11.49
N SER A 405 0.26 -20.21 10.19
CA SER A 405 -0.66 -20.89 9.29
C SER A 405 0.00 -21.09 7.93
N PRO A 406 -0.29 -22.17 7.19
CA PRO A 406 0.16 -22.30 5.81
C PRO A 406 -0.34 -21.14 4.93
N ALA A 407 -1.46 -20.49 5.31
CA ALA A 407 -2.05 -19.33 4.65
C ALA A 407 -1.37 -17.99 4.96
N MET A 408 -0.38 -17.96 5.85
CA MET A 408 0.28 -16.72 6.32
C MET A 408 1.06 -15.99 5.22
N VAL A 409 1.37 -16.67 4.11
CA VAL A 409 2.09 -16.12 2.96
C VAL A 409 1.26 -16.30 1.68
N VAL A 410 1.01 -15.21 0.97
CA VAL A 410 0.23 -15.15 -0.28
C VAL A 410 0.98 -14.39 -1.36
N ASP A 411 0.67 -14.69 -2.62
CA ASP A 411 1.08 -13.87 -3.75
C ASP A 411 -0.08 -12.96 -4.17
N LEU A 412 0.25 -11.80 -4.73
CA LEU A 412 -0.71 -10.84 -5.27
C LEU A 412 -0.41 -10.60 -6.74
N GLU A 413 -1.38 -10.90 -7.59
CA GLU A 413 -1.42 -10.56 -9.00
C GLU A 413 -2.41 -9.40 -9.18
N VAL A 414 -1.92 -8.25 -9.63
CA VAL A 414 -2.74 -7.06 -9.87
C VAL A 414 -2.73 -6.73 -11.35
N GLU A 415 -3.92 -6.68 -11.94
CA GLU A 415 -4.17 -6.11 -13.26
C GLU A 415 -4.64 -4.67 -13.07
N VAL A 416 -3.90 -3.69 -13.60
CA VAL A 416 -4.25 -2.27 -13.49
C VAL A 416 -4.63 -1.71 -14.85
N SER A 417 -5.82 -1.11 -14.93
CA SER A 417 -6.41 -0.52 -16.13
C SER A 417 -6.43 1.02 -16.06
N PRO A 418 -6.45 1.71 -17.22
CA PRO A 418 -6.66 3.16 -17.28
C PRO A 418 -8.04 3.57 -16.78
N ASP A 419 -8.27 4.89 -16.61
CA ASP A 419 -9.57 5.43 -16.20
C ASP A 419 -10.65 5.02 -17.23
N PRO A 420 -11.72 4.30 -16.84
CA PRO A 420 -12.75 3.86 -17.77
C PRO A 420 -13.46 5.00 -18.50
N GLU A 421 -13.58 6.19 -17.87
CA GLU A 421 -14.18 7.37 -18.49
C GLU A 421 -13.33 7.88 -19.66
N HIS A 422 -12.00 7.82 -19.53
CA HIS A 422 -11.08 8.21 -20.60
C HIS A 422 -10.92 7.07 -21.62
N GLY A 423 -10.77 5.84 -21.12
CA GLY A 423 -10.54 4.62 -21.90
C GLY A 423 -9.10 4.38 -22.33
N GLU A 424 -8.19 5.30 -22.02
CA GLU A 424 -6.76 5.17 -22.24
C GLU A 424 -5.97 5.84 -21.11
N TRP A 425 -4.69 5.51 -20.97
CA TRP A 425 -3.78 6.13 -20.00
C TRP A 425 -3.67 7.65 -20.27
N PRO A 426 -3.47 8.48 -19.22
CA PRO A 426 -3.34 9.92 -19.37
C PRO A 426 -2.29 10.29 -20.44
N ASP A 427 -2.54 11.31 -21.26
CA ASP A 427 -1.60 11.69 -22.34
C ASP A 427 -0.20 12.10 -21.85
N ALA A 428 -0.10 12.50 -20.58
CA ALA A 428 1.15 12.83 -19.93
C ALA A 428 1.83 11.64 -19.25
N ALA A 429 1.18 10.47 -19.16
CA ALA A 429 1.69 9.31 -18.45
C ALA A 429 3.06 8.88 -18.98
N ALA A 430 4.00 8.67 -18.05
CA ALA A 430 5.35 8.23 -18.35
C ALA A 430 5.79 7.09 -17.41
N GLN A 431 5.45 7.20 -16.13
CA GLN A 431 5.88 6.24 -15.11
C GLN A 431 4.67 5.70 -14.36
N PHE A 432 4.67 4.39 -14.14
CA PHE A 432 3.74 3.70 -13.26
C PHE A 432 4.48 3.21 -12.03
N GLU A 433 3.96 3.48 -10.85
CA GLU A 433 4.49 3.03 -9.58
C GLU A 433 3.36 2.41 -8.76
N MET A 434 3.58 1.20 -8.26
CA MET A 434 2.66 0.54 -7.35
C MET A 434 3.36 0.20 -6.04
N ALA A 435 2.72 0.61 -4.95
CA ALA A 435 3.09 0.33 -3.59
C ALA A 435 2.09 -0.64 -2.98
N VAL A 436 2.58 -1.74 -2.41
CA VAL A 436 1.76 -2.72 -1.69
C VAL A 436 2.21 -2.76 -0.25
N ARG A 437 1.30 -2.51 0.69
CA ARG A 437 1.52 -2.72 2.11
C ARG A 437 0.82 -3.99 2.55
N ASP A 438 1.59 -4.95 3.07
CA ASP A 438 1.02 -6.21 3.56
C ASP A 438 0.38 -6.07 4.96
N GLY A 439 -0.23 -7.15 5.45
CA GLY A 439 -0.92 -7.16 6.74
C GLY A 439 0.00 -6.95 7.95
N ALA A 440 1.31 -7.13 7.79
CA ALA A 440 2.32 -6.87 8.82
C ALA A 440 2.88 -5.43 8.73
N GLY A 441 2.43 -4.63 7.76
CA GLY A 441 2.82 -3.24 7.56
C GLY A 441 4.04 -3.04 6.65
N PHE A 442 4.58 -4.08 6.03
CA PHE A 442 5.76 -3.98 5.15
C PHE A 442 5.37 -3.42 3.78
N LEU A 443 6.22 -2.52 3.25
CA LEU A 443 5.99 -1.84 1.99
C LEU A 443 6.83 -2.46 0.87
N TYR A 444 6.16 -2.96 -0.15
CA TYR A 444 6.73 -3.41 -1.41
C TYR A 444 6.48 -2.35 -2.48
N THR A 445 7.44 -2.09 -3.35
CA THR A 445 7.26 -1.12 -4.44
C THR A 445 7.79 -1.69 -5.74
N GLN A 446 6.99 -1.61 -6.80
CA GLN A 446 7.39 -1.94 -8.16
C GLN A 446 7.09 -0.76 -9.08
N LYS A 447 7.87 -0.67 -10.16
CA LYS A 447 7.74 0.37 -11.18
C LYS A 447 7.68 -0.25 -12.56
N ALA A 448 6.85 0.31 -13.43
CA ALA A 448 6.80 0.00 -14.84
C ALA A 448 6.87 1.28 -15.66
N GLN A 449 7.39 1.16 -16.90
CA GLN A 449 7.30 2.23 -17.88
C GLN A 449 6.00 2.07 -18.65
N LEU A 450 5.27 3.17 -18.83
CA LEU A 450 4.13 3.21 -19.75
C LEU A 450 4.64 3.73 -21.09
N THR A 451 4.48 2.94 -22.16
CA THR A 451 4.89 3.35 -23.51
C THR A 451 3.71 3.93 -24.28
N SER A 452 4.00 4.78 -25.28
CA SER A 452 2.99 5.41 -26.13
C SER A 452 2.10 4.44 -26.92
N ASP A 453 2.50 3.18 -27.04
CA ASP A 453 1.91 2.17 -27.91
C ASP A 453 0.97 1.22 -27.14
N SER A 454 0.89 1.36 -25.82
CA SER A 454 0.10 0.51 -24.90
C SER A 454 -1.00 1.29 -24.17
N ARG A 455 -1.56 2.32 -24.81
CA ARG A 455 -2.43 3.32 -24.15
C ARG A 455 -3.71 2.75 -23.53
N ALA A 456 -4.24 1.66 -24.04
CA ALA A 456 -5.40 0.98 -23.44
C ALA A 456 -5.05 -0.38 -22.80
N ALA A 457 -3.78 -0.81 -22.87
CA ALA A 457 -3.36 -2.09 -22.32
C ALA A 457 -3.25 -1.98 -20.80
N THR A 458 -3.60 -3.07 -20.12
CA THR A 458 -3.45 -3.18 -18.68
C THR A 458 -1.99 -3.39 -18.30
N VAL A 459 -1.65 -2.98 -17.08
CA VAL A 459 -0.35 -3.25 -16.47
C VAL A 459 -0.54 -4.37 -15.45
N ASP A 460 0.08 -5.51 -15.74
CA ASP A 460 0.11 -6.63 -14.81
C ASP A 460 1.34 -6.54 -13.92
N MET A 461 1.14 -6.72 -12.62
CA MET A 461 2.22 -6.77 -11.64
C MET A 461 1.99 -7.91 -10.66
N THR A 462 3.10 -8.49 -10.21
CA THR A 462 3.07 -9.61 -9.25
C THR A 462 3.97 -9.32 -8.07
N PHE A 463 3.40 -9.43 -6.87
CA PHE A 463 4.13 -9.40 -5.61
C PHE A 463 4.08 -10.80 -5.01
N ARG A 464 5.26 -11.35 -4.74
CA ARG A 464 5.39 -12.70 -4.17
C ARG A 464 5.66 -12.59 -2.67
N GLY A 465 5.13 -13.55 -1.90
CA GLY A 465 5.51 -13.72 -0.51
C GLY A 465 5.01 -12.63 0.45
N LEU A 466 3.81 -12.08 0.22
CA LEU A 466 3.18 -11.09 1.09
C LEU A 466 2.64 -11.75 2.37
N ARG A 467 2.73 -11.08 3.52
CA ARG A 467 2.14 -11.58 4.77
C ARG A 467 0.65 -11.33 4.85
N ALA A 468 -0.10 -12.38 5.19
CA ALA A 468 -1.56 -12.41 5.25
C ALA A 468 -2.15 -12.14 6.66
N GLU A 469 -1.37 -11.55 7.57
CA GLU A 469 -1.75 -11.29 8.97
C GLU A 469 -2.79 -10.14 9.14
N GLY A 470 -3.23 -9.54 8.03
CA GLY A 470 -4.14 -8.41 8.00
C GLY A 470 -4.50 -8.00 6.57
N GLN A 471 -5.22 -6.89 6.42
CA GLN A 471 -5.58 -6.37 5.10
C GLN A 471 -4.34 -5.96 4.31
N ILE A 472 -4.36 -6.23 3.01
CA ILE A 472 -3.31 -5.78 2.08
C ILE A 472 -3.80 -4.50 1.41
N ARG A 473 -3.03 -3.42 1.55
CA ARG A 473 -3.32 -2.15 0.88
C ARG A 473 -2.47 -2.04 -0.39
N VAL A 474 -3.12 -1.71 -1.50
CA VAL A 474 -2.49 -1.47 -2.80
C VAL A 474 -2.72 -0.01 -3.18
N ASP A 475 -1.66 0.73 -3.46
CA ASP A 475 -1.70 2.09 -3.96
C ASP A 475 -0.97 2.13 -5.32
N ALA A 476 -1.67 2.53 -6.38
CA ALA A 476 -1.12 2.67 -7.73
C ALA A 476 -1.11 4.15 -8.13
N VAL A 477 -0.01 4.62 -8.72
CA VAL A 477 0.15 6.02 -9.15
C VAL A 477 0.78 6.06 -10.54
N VAL A 478 0.14 6.81 -11.43
CA VAL A 478 0.68 7.18 -12.75
C VAL A 478 1.24 8.59 -12.68
N ARG A 479 2.46 8.80 -13.16
CA ARG A 479 3.15 10.10 -13.16
C ARG A 479 3.57 10.52 -14.55
N ALA A 480 3.55 11.83 -14.77
CA ALA A 480 4.17 12.46 -15.92
C ALA A 480 5.70 12.46 -15.84
N ALA A 481 6.36 12.72 -16.96
CA ALA A 481 7.82 12.83 -17.03
C ALA A 481 8.40 13.90 -16.07
N ASN A 482 7.63 14.97 -15.80
CA ASN A 482 8.00 16.02 -14.84
C ASN A 482 7.64 15.67 -13.38
N GLY A 483 7.10 14.48 -13.11
CA GLY A 483 6.74 13.96 -11.79
C GLY A 483 5.31 14.28 -11.31
N TRP A 484 4.53 15.03 -12.08
CA TRP A 484 3.15 15.36 -11.73
C TRP A 484 2.26 14.09 -11.69
N PRO A 485 1.42 13.89 -10.65
CA PRO A 485 0.55 12.71 -10.57
C PRO A 485 -0.64 12.84 -11.52
N CYS A 486 -0.65 12.03 -12.57
CA CYS A 486 -1.67 12.04 -13.61
C CYS A 486 -2.87 11.15 -13.26
N ALA A 487 -2.68 10.07 -12.52
CA ALA A 487 -3.77 9.18 -12.11
C ALA A 487 -3.38 8.40 -10.85
N GLU A 488 -4.37 7.97 -10.08
CA GLU A 488 -4.17 7.20 -8.85
C GLU A 488 -5.27 6.17 -8.61
N ALA A 489 -4.94 5.11 -7.87
CA ALA A 489 -5.90 4.16 -7.34
C ALA A 489 -5.47 3.67 -5.96
N THR A 490 -6.43 3.34 -5.11
CA THR A 490 -6.20 2.62 -3.86
C THR A 490 -7.18 1.46 -3.77
N ALA A 491 -6.69 0.28 -3.38
CA ALA A 491 -7.50 -0.88 -3.05
C ALA A 491 -7.08 -1.47 -1.70
N ILE A 492 -8.04 -2.07 -1.00
CA ILE A 492 -7.82 -2.81 0.23
C ILE A 492 -8.33 -4.23 -0.02
N LEU A 493 -7.45 -5.21 0.14
CA LEU A 493 -7.70 -6.61 -0.20
C LEU A 493 -7.70 -7.46 1.06
N ASP A 494 -8.67 -8.38 1.15
CA ASP A 494 -8.67 -9.43 2.16
C ASP A 494 -7.78 -10.59 1.65
N PRO A 495 -6.69 -10.95 2.36
CA PRO A 495 -5.82 -12.02 1.94
C PRO A 495 -6.50 -13.39 1.88
N ARG A 496 -7.63 -13.58 2.57
CA ARG A 496 -8.43 -14.81 2.51
C ARG A 496 -9.01 -15.08 1.12
N ALA A 497 -9.19 -14.03 0.31
CA ALA A 497 -9.66 -14.17 -1.07
C ALA A 497 -8.70 -14.99 -1.95
N GLY A 498 -7.43 -15.10 -1.57
CA GLY A 498 -6.44 -15.90 -2.30
C GLY A 498 -6.46 -17.39 -1.95
N LEU A 499 -7.24 -17.84 -0.97
CA LEU A 499 -7.25 -19.24 -0.51
C LEU A 499 -8.12 -20.14 -1.41
N PRO A 500 -7.79 -21.44 -1.53
CA PRO A 500 -6.65 -22.15 -0.91
C PRO A 500 -5.33 -21.99 -1.69
N ASN A 501 -5.35 -21.42 -2.89
CA ASN A 501 -4.20 -21.35 -3.80
C ASN A 501 -3.08 -20.40 -3.32
N ARG A 502 -3.42 -19.53 -2.35
CA ARG A 502 -2.59 -18.45 -1.80
C ARG A 502 -2.10 -17.49 -2.89
N VAL A 503 -2.99 -17.17 -3.83
CA VAL A 503 -2.80 -16.15 -4.88
C VAL A 503 -4.04 -15.27 -4.90
N ILE A 504 -3.86 -14.00 -4.59
CA ILE A 504 -4.90 -12.97 -4.68
C ILE A 504 -4.83 -12.38 -6.08
N LYS A 505 -5.97 -12.31 -6.76
CA LYS A 505 -6.12 -11.62 -8.03
C LYS A 505 -6.94 -10.36 -7.83
N ALA A 506 -6.41 -9.21 -8.23
CA ALA A 506 -7.10 -7.93 -8.13
C ALA A 506 -7.09 -7.21 -9.47
N ALA A 507 -8.25 -6.68 -9.88
CA ALA A 507 -8.37 -5.79 -11.02
C ALA A 507 -8.67 -4.38 -10.49
N ILE A 508 -7.84 -3.40 -10.84
CA ILE A 508 -7.93 -2.03 -10.35
C ILE A 508 -7.96 -1.09 -11.55
N ALA A 509 -8.84 -0.10 -11.54
CA ALA A 509 -8.81 0.99 -12.51
C ALA A 509 -8.32 2.27 -11.85
N VAL A 510 -7.40 3.00 -12.48
CA VAL A 510 -6.96 4.31 -11.98
C VAL A 510 -8.02 5.37 -12.23
N LYS A 511 -8.04 6.41 -11.40
CA LYS A 511 -8.79 7.64 -11.67
C LYS A 511 -7.85 8.72 -12.19
N GLU A 512 -8.12 9.24 -13.38
CA GLU A 512 -7.31 10.28 -13.98
C GLU A 512 -7.59 11.64 -13.36
N ARG A 513 -6.50 12.38 -13.14
CA ARG A 513 -6.51 13.78 -12.73
C ARG A 513 -6.37 14.65 -13.97
N ARG A 514 -7.33 15.55 -14.20
CA ARG A 514 -7.26 16.51 -15.31
C ARG A 514 -6.13 17.52 -15.11
N VAL A 515 -5.46 17.86 -16.20
CA VAL A 515 -4.45 18.93 -16.23
C VAL A 515 -5.17 20.28 -16.09
N PRO A 516 -4.87 21.08 -15.05
CA PRO A 516 -5.47 22.40 -14.92
C PRO A 516 -4.92 23.35 -15.99
N ILE A 517 -5.82 24.07 -16.67
CA ILE A 517 -5.44 25.10 -17.64
C ILE A 517 -5.20 26.43 -16.90
N THR A 518 -3.97 26.91 -16.96
CA THR A 518 -3.50 28.13 -16.29
C THR A 518 -2.69 28.97 -17.27
N ALA A 519 -2.24 30.16 -16.86
CA ALA A 519 -1.37 31.01 -17.68
C ALA A 519 -0.02 30.36 -18.05
N ALA A 520 0.44 29.40 -17.25
CA ALA A 520 1.65 28.63 -17.53
C ALA A 520 1.41 27.48 -18.53
N THR A 521 0.16 27.06 -18.74
CA THR A 521 -0.15 25.93 -19.60
C THR A 521 0.23 26.27 -21.05
N ARG A 522 0.92 25.35 -21.71
CA ARG A 522 1.13 25.36 -23.16
C ARG A 522 0.61 24.06 -23.73
N TYR A 523 0.12 24.12 -24.96
CA TYR A 523 -0.29 22.93 -25.68
C TYR A 523 0.89 22.36 -26.44
N ARG A 524 1.10 21.04 -26.32
CA ARG A 524 2.13 20.31 -27.02
C ARG A 524 1.49 19.43 -28.09
N HIS A 525 2.06 19.43 -29.29
CA HIS A 525 1.72 18.45 -30.31
C HIS A 525 2.03 17.04 -29.79
N ALA A 526 1.01 16.19 -29.74
CA ALA A 526 1.13 14.83 -29.21
C ALA A 526 1.31 13.81 -30.33
N ARG A 527 0.50 13.92 -31.38
CA ARG A 527 0.46 13.00 -32.52
C ARG A 527 -0.31 13.60 -33.68
N LYS A 528 -0.10 13.06 -34.88
CA LYS A 528 -0.92 13.34 -36.06
C LYS A 528 -1.40 12.07 -36.74
N LEU A 529 -2.54 12.16 -37.42
CA LEU A 529 -3.10 11.08 -38.22
C LEU A 529 -2.30 10.94 -39.52
N ILE A 530 -1.96 9.71 -39.85
CA ILE A 530 -1.41 9.33 -41.16
C ILE A 530 -2.17 8.12 -41.69
N TYR A 531 -2.07 7.90 -43.00
CA TYR A 531 -2.45 6.62 -43.61
C TYR A 531 -1.17 5.83 -43.87
N ASP A 532 -1.02 4.70 -43.19
CA ASP A 532 0.08 3.77 -43.43
C ASP A 532 -0.25 2.93 -44.66
N THR A 533 0.33 3.31 -45.80
CA THR A 533 0.10 2.62 -47.08
C THR A 533 0.60 1.18 -47.08
N ALA A 534 1.59 0.84 -46.26
CA ALA A 534 2.11 -0.53 -46.17
C ALA A 534 1.17 -1.43 -45.34
N ALA A 535 0.63 -0.89 -44.24
CA ALA A 535 -0.35 -1.58 -43.41
C ALA A 535 -1.80 -1.46 -43.92
N GLY A 536 -2.06 -0.58 -44.88
CA GLY A 536 -3.39 -0.34 -45.47
C GLY A 536 -4.39 0.30 -44.50
N ARG A 537 -3.93 0.98 -43.45
CA ARG A 537 -4.79 1.51 -42.37
C ARG A 537 -4.36 2.90 -41.89
N TYR A 538 -5.31 3.63 -41.30
CA TYR A 538 -5.00 4.87 -40.58
C TYR A 538 -4.32 4.56 -39.25
N ALA A 539 -3.37 5.42 -38.86
CA ALA A 539 -2.65 5.32 -37.60
C ALA A 539 -2.30 6.71 -37.06
N TRP A 540 -2.20 6.83 -35.74
CA TRP A 540 -1.60 8.01 -35.11
C TRP A 540 -0.08 7.85 -35.03
N THR A 541 0.67 8.88 -35.39
CA THR A 541 2.14 8.93 -35.26
C THR A 541 2.59 10.12 -34.43
N SER A 542 3.66 9.95 -33.64
CA SER A 542 4.29 11.00 -32.82
C SER A 542 5.26 11.90 -33.60
N ALA A 543 5.22 11.86 -34.95
CA ALA A 543 5.96 12.79 -35.80
C ALA A 543 5.64 14.25 -35.43
N GLY A 544 6.61 15.15 -35.66
CA GLY A 544 6.49 16.56 -35.27
C GLY A 544 5.27 17.28 -35.87
N ALA A 545 4.91 18.40 -35.24
CA ALA A 545 3.80 19.24 -35.65
C ALA A 545 3.90 19.62 -37.14
N PRO A 546 2.79 19.53 -37.91
CA PRO A 546 2.79 19.97 -39.30
C PRO A 546 3.17 21.44 -39.45
N THR A 547 3.98 21.74 -40.47
CA THR A 547 4.42 23.11 -40.79
C THR A 547 3.70 23.71 -41.99
N ALA A 548 2.87 22.92 -42.68
CA ALA A 548 2.05 23.38 -43.79
C ALA A 548 1.04 24.44 -43.31
N VAL A 549 0.82 25.45 -44.15
CA VAL A 549 -0.03 26.60 -43.87
C VAL A 549 -1.11 26.75 -44.94
N ALA A 550 -2.00 27.75 -44.83
CA ALA A 550 -3.05 27.97 -45.81
C ALA A 550 -2.51 28.09 -47.26
N ALA A 551 -1.34 28.71 -47.43
CA ALA A 551 -0.67 28.84 -48.73
C ALA A 551 -0.08 27.51 -49.26
N SER A 552 -0.02 26.45 -48.44
CA SER A 552 0.41 25.11 -48.86
C SER A 552 -0.66 24.34 -49.63
N LEU A 553 -1.92 24.80 -49.61
CA LEU A 553 -2.99 24.24 -50.43
C LEU A 553 -2.73 24.56 -51.91
N ASP A 554 -2.63 23.53 -52.77
CA ASP A 554 -2.31 23.72 -54.19
C ASP A 554 -3.57 24.12 -54.99
N GLN A 555 -3.98 25.37 -54.83
CA GLN A 555 -5.12 25.96 -55.54
C GLN A 555 -4.97 25.86 -57.07
N ALA A 556 -3.75 25.85 -57.59
CA ALA A 556 -3.50 25.72 -59.03
C ALA A 556 -3.71 24.28 -59.51
N ALA A 557 -3.33 23.26 -58.74
CA ALA A 557 -3.68 21.87 -59.00
C ALA A 557 -5.19 21.65 -58.91
N CYS A 558 -5.84 22.23 -57.90
CA CYS A 558 -7.29 22.18 -57.75
C CYS A 558 -8.03 22.76 -58.95
N ALA A 559 -7.67 23.98 -59.39
CA ALA A 559 -8.25 24.60 -60.58
C ALA A 559 -8.01 23.79 -61.87
N ALA A 560 -6.88 23.08 -61.95
CA ALA A 560 -6.54 22.21 -63.06
C ALA A 560 -7.14 20.79 -62.96
N GLY A 561 -7.91 20.48 -61.90
CA GLY A 561 -8.45 19.13 -61.65
C GLY A 561 -7.39 18.06 -61.36
N ARG A 562 -6.16 18.47 -61.04
CA ARG A 562 -5.06 17.57 -60.64
C ARG A 562 -5.24 17.18 -59.18
N ARG A 563 -4.75 16.01 -58.78
CA ARG A 563 -4.88 15.50 -57.41
C ARG A 563 -4.19 16.44 -56.41
N ALA A 564 -4.97 17.04 -55.50
CA ALA A 564 -4.49 17.96 -54.47
C ALA A 564 -5.54 18.18 -53.36
N LEU A 565 -5.09 18.64 -52.20
CA LEU A 565 -5.92 19.20 -51.13
C LEU A 565 -6.24 20.68 -51.42
N CYS A 566 -7.53 21.02 -51.44
CA CYS A 566 -8.02 22.33 -51.87
C CYS A 566 -8.53 23.22 -50.74
N GLY A 567 -9.05 22.65 -49.66
CA GLY A 567 -9.65 23.44 -48.59
C GLY A 567 -10.07 22.61 -47.38
N LEU A 568 -10.19 23.28 -46.24
CA LEU A 568 -10.60 22.69 -44.97
C LEU A 568 -11.98 23.24 -44.59
N VAL A 569 -12.93 22.36 -44.24
CA VAL A 569 -14.33 22.76 -44.02
C VAL A 569 -14.70 22.73 -42.55
N THR A 570 -14.74 21.54 -41.93
CA THR A 570 -15.11 21.40 -40.51
C THR A 570 -14.45 20.21 -39.84
N ILE A 571 -14.39 20.26 -38.50
CA ILE A 571 -14.03 19.16 -37.62
C ILE A 571 -14.98 19.18 -36.41
N THR A 572 -15.41 18.00 -35.95
CA THR A 572 -16.36 17.82 -34.84
C THR A 572 -16.08 16.49 -34.11
N LEU A 573 -16.58 16.36 -32.88
CA LEU A 573 -16.31 15.22 -32.00
C LEU A 573 -17.60 14.57 -31.51
N GLN A 574 -17.57 13.26 -31.30
CA GLN A 574 -18.56 12.53 -30.50
C GLN A 574 -17.80 11.68 -29.47
N GLU A 575 -17.77 12.16 -28.23
CA GLU A 575 -16.96 11.58 -27.14
C GLU A 575 -17.45 10.21 -26.70
N SER A 576 -18.77 9.98 -26.66
CA SER A 576 -19.35 8.67 -26.30
C SER A 576 -18.96 7.58 -27.30
N ALA A 577 -18.87 7.92 -28.58
CA ALA A 577 -18.38 7.01 -29.63
C ALA A 577 -16.85 7.00 -29.73
N ARG A 578 -16.16 7.95 -29.08
CA ARG A 578 -14.73 8.21 -29.20
C ARG A 578 -14.29 8.43 -30.65
N THR A 579 -15.03 9.25 -31.39
CA THR A 579 -14.78 9.52 -32.81
C THR A 579 -14.61 11.01 -33.13
N VAL A 580 -13.84 11.27 -34.18
CA VAL A 580 -13.67 12.58 -34.81
C VAL A 580 -14.24 12.53 -36.21
N GLY A 581 -15.12 13.47 -36.55
CA GLY A 581 -15.61 13.68 -37.91
C GLY A 581 -15.01 14.94 -38.51
N TYR A 582 -14.62 14.89 -39.79
CA TYR A 582 -14.00 16.03 -40.47
C TYR A 582 -14.37 16.07 -41.95
N CYS A 583 -14.36 17.27 -42.53
CA CYS A 583 -14.75 17.56 -43.91
C CYS A 583 -13.70 18.46 -44.58
N TRP A 584 -13.40 18.18 -45.84
CA TRP A 584 -12.42 18.90 -46.65
C TRP A 584 -12.81 18.93 -48.13
N GLN A 585 -12.14 19.79 -48.90
CA GLN A 585 -12.25 19.86 -50.35
C GLN A 585 -10.98 19.31 -50.98
N ALA A 586 -11.12 18.50 -52.03
CA ALA A 586 -10.00 17.93 -52.76
C ALA A 586 -10.33 17.76 -54.26
N SER A 587 -9.30 17.73 -55.08
CA SER A 587 -9.40 17.56 -56.53
C SER A 587 -8.76 16.25 -56.99
N GLY A 588 -9.08 15.78 -58.21
CA GLY A 588 -8.44 14.61 -58.80
C GLY A 588 -8.63 13.30 -58.02
N GLN A 589 -9.75 13.16 -57.31
CA GLN A 589 -10.05 11.98 -56.48
C GLN A 589 -10.54 10.79 -57.32
N GLY A 590 -11.07 11.03 -58.52
CA GLY A 590 -11.58 9.98 -59.41
C GLY A 590 -12.89 9.34 -58.91
N LEU A 591 -13.65 10.06 -58.09
CA LEU A 591 -14.91 9.61 -57.51
C LEU A 591 -16.12 10.24 -58.22
N PRO A 592 -17.27 9.55 -58.26
CA PRO A 592 -18.50 10.10 -58.82
C PRO A 592 -19.15 11.12 -57.90
N ASP A 593 -20.08 11.90 -58.45
CA ASP A 593 -20.96 12.76 -57.67
C ASP A 593 -21.84 11.92 -56.72
N CYS A 594 -21.93 12.32 -55.45
CA CYS A 594 -22.78 11.69 -54.45
C CYS A 594 -24.27 11.77 -54.79
N GLN A 595 -24.71 12.80 -55.54
CA GLN A 595 -26.12 12.95 -55.91
C GLN A 595 -26.44 12.25 -57.24
N ALA A 596 -25.73 12.61 -58.32
CA ALA A 596 -25.99 12.03 -59.64
C ALA A 596 -25.48 10.59 -59.80
N ARG A 597 -24.58 10.12 -58.92
CA ARG A 597 -23.92 8.80 -58.96
C ARG A 597 -23.28 8.47 -60.32
N THR A 598 -22.91 9.49 -61.09
CA THR A 598 -22.35 9.38 -62.44
C THR A 598 -21.20 10.37 -62.63
N GLY A 599 -20.34 10.09 -63.62
CA GLY A 599 -19.19 10.94 -63.96
C GLY A 599 -18.01 10.82 -62.98
N GLY A 600 -16.86 11.39 -63.34
CA GLY A 600 -15.75 11.63 -62.41
C GLY A 600 -15.68 13.12 -62.13
N VAL A 601 -15.84 13.51 -60.86
CA VAL A 601 -15.85 14.92 -60.46
C VAL A 601 -14.41 15.40 -60.28
N SER A 602 -14.07 16.54 -60.89
CA SER A 602 -12.70 17.09 -60.89
C SER A 602 -12.31 17.69 -59.55
N VAL A 603 -13.23 18.37 -58.88
CA VAL A 603 -13.07 19.00 -57.55
C VAL A 603 -14.36 18.82 -56.77
N GLY A 604 -14.26 18.37 -55.53
CA GLY A 604 -15.42 18.16 -54.67
C GLY A 604 -15.05 18.04 -53.19
N TYR A 605 -16.07 17.83 -52.37
CA TYR A 605 -15.96 17.75 -50.93
C TYR A 605 -16.12 16.31 -50.45
N LEU A 606 -15.32 15.95 -49.46
CA LEU A 606 -15.38 14.67 -48.75
C LEU A 606 -15.49 14.91 -47.26
N PHE A 607 -16.05 13.94 -46.56
CA PHE A 607 -15.98 13.87 -45.12
C PHE A 607 -15.78 12.43 -44.65
N GLN A 608 -15.22 12.29 -43.45
CA GLN A 608 -14.80 11.02 -42.87
C GLN A 608 -14.93 11.05 -41.35
N ASN A 609 -15.16 9.87 -40.76
CA ASN A 609 -14.99 9.64 -39.33
C ASN A 609 -13.77 8.75 -39.07
N ILE A 610 -13.07 8.99 -37.96
CA ILE A 610 -12.03 8.11 -37.42
C ILE A 610 -12.20 7.94 -35.91
N GLY A 611 -11.68 6.85 -35.35
CA GLY A 611 -11.58 6.67 -33.90
C GLY A 611 -10.44 7.48 -33.29
N ILE A 612 -10.64 7.96 -32.06
CA ILE A 612 -9.67 8.76 -31.30
C ILE A 612 -8.52 7.88 -30.78
N ILE A 613 -8.81 6.68 -30.29
CA ILE A 613 -7.82 5.75 -29.74
C ILE A 613 -7.22 4.93 -30.88
N ASP A 614 -8.08 4.22 -31.60
CA ASP A 614 -7.74 3.47 -32.82
C ASP A 614 -8.49 4.08 -34.01
N PRO A 615 -7.80 4.72 -34.97
CA PRO A 615 -8.42 5.34 -36.15
C PRO A 615 -9.31 4.41 -36.98
N SER A 616 -9.07 3.09 -36.92
CA SER A 616 -9.86 2.10 -37.65
C SER A 616 -11.21 1.82 -37.01
N VAL A 617 -11.34 2.06 -35.70
CA VAL A 617 -12.60 1.87 -34.97
C VAL A 617 -13.52 3.06 -35.24
N GLY A 618 -14.71 2.80 -35.79
CA GLY A 618 -15.64 3.85 -36.18
C GLY A 618 -15.28 4.58 -37.47
N LEU A 619 -14.33 4.04 -38.26
CA LEU A 619 -13.96 4.56 -39.56
C LEU A 619 -15.17 4.56 -40.51
N LYS A 620 -15.55 5.74 -41.01
CA LYS A 620 -16.58 5.88 -42.05
C LYS A 620 -16.06 6.74 -43.18
N THR A 621 -16.14 6.25 -44.40
CA THR A 621 -15.66 6.95 -45.60
C THR A 621 -16.77 7.15 -46.62
N LEU A 622 -16.54 8.05 -47.57
CA LEU A 622 -17.40 8.22 -48.76
C LEU A 622 -16.83 7.46 -49.95
N ASP A 623 -17.73 6.94 -50.79
CA ASP A 623 -17.43 6.34 -52.10
C ASP A 623 -17.70 7.31 -53.27
N CYS A 624 -18.00 8.57 -52.95
CA CYS A 624 -18.37 9.64 -53.88
C CYS A 624 -17.88 11.01 -53.35
N VAL A 625 -18.06 12.07 -54.13
CA VAL A 625 -17.78 13.46 -53.70
C VAL A 625 -19.03 14.33 -53.84
N PHE A 626 -19.19 15.29 -52.93
CA PHE A 626 -20.21 16.33 -53.07
C PHE A 626 -19.64 17.50 -53.89
N ILE A 627 -20.43 18.04 -54.82
CA ILE A 627 -19.99 19.20 -55.63
C ILE A 627 -20.12 20.50 -54.81
N GLU A 628 -21.16 20.60 -53.99
CA GLU A 628 -21.39 21.70 -53.07
C GLU A 628 -20.96 21.33 -51.65
N GLN A 629 -20.58 22.32 -50.83
CA GLN A 629 -19.95 22.11 -49.52
C GLN A 629 -20.92 21.47 -48.51
N PRO A 630 -20.73 20.20 -48.08
CA PRO A 630 -21.45 19.63 -46.96
C PRO A 630 -20.82 20.06 -45.64
N LEU A 631 -21.53 19.84 -44.54
CA LEU A 631 -21.03 20.08 -43.18
C LEU A 631 -21.29 18.88 -42.27
N LEU A 632 -20.54 18.79 -41.19
CA LEU A 632 -20.76 17.84 -40.09
C LEU A 632 -21.06 18.60 -38.80
N ALA A 633 -22.01 18.10 -38.02
CA ALA A 633 -22.39 18.64 -36.72
C ALA A 633 -22.77 17.51 -35.76
N TYR A 634 -21.95 17.26 -34.74
CA TYR A 634 -22.19 16.18 -33.77
C TYR A 634 -22.54 16.73 -32.39
N ASP A 635 -23.41 16.01 -31.69
CA ASP A 635 -23.69 16.23 -30.28
C ASP A 635 -22.55 15.63 -29.44
N ARG A 636 -21.58 16.46 -29.05
CA ARG A 636 -20.31 16.05 -28.42
C ARG A 636 -20.47 15.05 -27.27
N GLY A 637 -21.45 15.27 -26.39
CA GLY A 637 -21.69 14.44 -25.19
C GLY A 637 -22.91 13.52 -25.30
N GLY A 638 -23.58 13.51 -26.45
CA GLY A 638 -24.81 12.75 -26.69
C GLY A 638 -24.58 11.26 -26.88
N ASP A 639 -25.68 10.57 -27.18
CA ASP A 639 -25.71 9.15 -27.59
C ASP A 639 -25.00 8.96 -28.96
N ALA A 640 -24.27 7.85 -29.11
CA ALA A 640 -23.58 7.48 -30.35
C ALA A 640 -24.50 6.84 -31.42
N GLY A 641 -25.74 6.49 -31.04
CA GLY A 641 -26.73 5.93 -31.94
C GLY A 641 -27.28 6.92 -32.97
N ALA A 642 -28.14 6.40 -33.86
CA ALA A 642 -28.91 7.23 -34.78
C ALA A 642 -29.78 8.26 -34.02
N ALA A 643 -30.00 9.41 -34.65
CA ALA A 643 -30.77 10.50 -34.05
C ALA A 643 -32.18 10.06 -33.66
N ARG A 644 -32.60 10.49 -32.46
CA ARG A 644 -33.93 10.27 -31.87
C ARG A 644 -34.33 11.53 -31.07
N GLU A 645 -35.58 11.62 -30.65
CA GLU A 645 -35.98 12.71 -29.76
C GLU A 645 -35.12 12.72 -28.48
N GLY A 646 -34.53 13.88 -28.18
CA GLY A 646 -33.72 14.12 -26.98
C GLY A 646 -32.32 13.50 -26.94
N ARG A 647 -31.87 12.76 -27.97
CA ARG A 647 -30.53 12.15 -27.99
C ARG A 647 -30.05 11.75 -29.39
N GLY A 648 -28.74 11.55 -29.54
CA GLY A 648 -28.14 10.99 -30.76
C GLY A 648 -28.08 11.96 -31.93
N TRP A 649 -28.09 13.28 -31.65
CA TRP A 649 -28.13 14.31 -32.67
C TRP A 649 -26.77 14.51 -33.35
N ASN A 650 -26.46 13.57 -34.23
CA ASN A 650 -25.26 13.57 -35.04
C ASN A 650 -25.67 13.65 -36.51
N PHE A 651 -25.20 14.68 -37.21
CA PHE A 651 -25.66 14.96 -38.57
C PHE A 651 -24.52 15.18 -39.55
N TYR A 652 -24.76 14.76 -40.80
CA TYR A 652 -24.16 15.41 -41.95
C TYR A 652 -25.23 16.24 -42.65
N LEU A 653 -24.84 17.41 -43.15
CA LEU A 653 -25.73 18.33 -43.84
C LEU A 653 -25.58 18.07 -45.33
N GLU A 654 -26.61 17.47 -45.92
CA GLU A 654 -26.70 17.26 -47.36
C GLU A 654 -27.16 18.54 -48.05
N VAL A 655 -26.43 18.98 -49.07
CA VAL A 655 -26.79 20.17 -49.85
C VAL A 655 -27.90 19.82 -50.85
N THR A 656 -28.90 20.68 -50.99
CA THR A 656 -29.99 20.54 -51.96
C THR A 656 -30.24 21.88 -52.66
N PRO A 657 -30.96 21.92 -53.79
CA PRO A 657 -31.31 23.18 -54.45
C PRO A 657 -32.08 24.18 -53.57
N ASN A 658 -32.64 23.73 -52.44
CA ASN A 658 -33.41 24.54 -51.50
C ASN A 658 -32.71 24.67 -50.13
N GLY A 659 -31.37 24.62 -50.10
CA GLY A 659 -30.57 24.68 -48.87
C GLY A 659 -30.15 23.30 -48.35
N TYR A 660 -29.90 23.18 -47.06
CA TYR A 660 -29.34 21.98 -46.44
C TYR A 660 -30.40 21.09 -45.80
N ARG A 661 -30.16 19.77 -45.78
CA ARG A 661 -30.96 18.77 -45.05
C ARG A 661 -30.12 18.07 -44.00
N LEU A 662 -30.62 18.03 -42.77
CA LEU A 662 -29.94 17.35 -41.66
C LEU A 662 -30.21 15.85 -41.75
N ARG A 663 -29.18 15.08 -42.12
CA ARG A 663 -29.21 13.62 -42.28
C ARG A 663 -28.52 12.95 -41.11
N SER A 664 -29.12 11.91 -40.53
CA SER A 664 -28.58 11.27 -39.34
C SER A 664 -27.28 10.52 -39.65
N VAL A 665 -26.32 10.61 -38.73
CA VAL A 665 -25.13 9.78 -38.66
C VAL A 665 -25.27 8.88 -37.43
N ALA A 666 -25.09 7.57 -37.62
CA ALA A 666 -25.02 6.61 -36.52
C ALA A 666 -23.59 6.07 -36.47
N PHE A 667 -22.98 5.95 -35.28
CA PHE A 667 -21.63 5.41 -35.11
C PHE A 667 -21.64 3.88 -34.95
N ASP A 668 -22.32 3.21 -35.89
CA ASP A 668 -22.31 1.75 -36.00
C ASP A 668 -21.06 1.23 -36.73
N ALA A 669 -20.90 -0.09 -36.78
CA ALA A 669 -19.77 -0.76 -37.43
C ALA A 669 -19.80 -0.71 -38.98
N GLN A 670 -20.77 -0.04 -39.60
CA GLN A 670 -20.84 0.04 -41.07
C GLN A 670 -19.74 0.99 -41.59
N PRO A 671 -18.98 0.62 -42.64
CA PRO A 671 -17.79 1.36 -43.07
C PRO A 671 -18.06 2.67 -43.83
N GLY A 672 -19.33 3.00 -44.09
CA GLY A 672 -19.74 4.17 -44.87
C GLY A 672 -20.80 5.02 -44.19
N PHE A 673 -21.02 6.21 -44.75
CA PHE A 673 -22.17 7.04 -44.42
C PHE A 673 -23.41 6.56 -45.17
N ALA A 674 -24.56 6.58 -44.49
CA ALA A 674 -25.84 6.25 -45.12
C ALA A 674 -26.27 7.42 -46.03
N LEU A 675 -25.91 7.34 -47.31
CA LEU A 675 -26.26 8.34 -48.33
C LEU A 675 -27.67 8.11 -48.91
N GLY A 676 -28.25 9.13 -49.54
CA GLY A 676 -29.57 9.03 -50.18
C GLY A 676 -30.74 8.89 -49.20
N GLN A 677 -30.53 9.29 -47.94
CA GLN A 677 -31.61 9.39 -46.96
C GLN A 677 -32.72 10.31 -47.49
N ARG A 678 -33.98 9.90 -47.35
CA ARG A 678 -35.16 10.70 -47.75
C ARG A 678 -35.83 11.42 -46.58
N LEU A 679 -35.38 11.09 -45.36
CA LEU A 679 -35.89 11.67 -44.13
C LEU A 679 -34.85 12.64 -43.57
N SER A 680 -35.33 13.72 -42.99
CA SER A 680 -34.54 14.80 -42.41
C SER A 680 -35.11 15.23 -41.07
N TRP A 681 -34.23 15.73 -40.20
CA TRP A 681 -34.60 16.29 -38.90
C TRP A 681 -34.94 17.78 -38.96
N GLY A 682 -34.68 18.42 -40.10
CA GLY A 682 -34.90 19.84 -40.37
C GLY A 682 -34.00 20.32 -41.51
N GLY A 683 -34.22 21.55 -41.96
CA GLY A 683 -33.40 22.16 -43.02
C GLY A 683 -32.84 23.53 -42.62
N LEU A 684 -31.74 23.91 -43.28
CA LEU A 684 -31.16 25.25 -43.22
C LEU A 684 -31.22 25.87 -44.62
N ILE A 685 -31.35 27.19 -44.74
CA ILE A 685 -31.70 27.85 -46.01
C ILE A 685 -30.65 28.81 -46.56
N GLU A 686 -29.68 29.26 -45.75
CA GLU A 686 -28.61 30.12 -46.23
C GLU A 686 -27.67 29.31 -47.15
N PRO A 687 -27.19 29.91 -48.26
CA PRO A 687 -26.50 29.18 -49.31
C PRO A 687 -25.04 28.82 -48.97
N ASN A 688 -24.37 29.55 -48.06
CA ASN A 688 -22.93 29.39 -47.81
C ASN A 688 -22.62 29.36 -46.30
N LEU A 689 -23.11 28.33 -45.62
CA LEU A 689 -22.86 28.13 -44.20
C LEU A 689 -21.37 27.93 -43.88
N ALA A 690 -20.84 28.72 -42.95
CA ALA A 690 -19.45 28.67 -42.50
C ALA A 690 -19.24 27.61 -41.41
N LYS A 691 -20.18 27.51 -40.47
CA LYS A 691 -20.15 26.55 -39.35
C LYS A 691 -21.58 26.23 -38.93
N VAL A 692 -21.76 25.02 -38.42
CA VAL A 692 -23.00 24.53 -37.80
C VAL A 692 -22.65 23.81 -36.49
N VAL A 693 -23.50 23.96 -35.48
CA VAL A 693 -23.38 23.27 -34.19
C VAL A 693 -24.72 22.69 -33.75
N VAL A 694 -24.65 21.56 -33.04
CA VAL A 694 -25.80 20.96 -32.37
C VAL A 694 -25.77 21.39 -30.91
N GLN A 695 -26.91 21.89 -30.41
CA GLN A 695 -27.11 22.25 -29.02
C GLN A 695 -27.96 21.15 -28.32
N PRO A 696 -27.55 20.64 -27.13
CA PRO A 696 -28.19 19.48 -26.46
C PRO A 696 -29.65 19.63 -25.99
N ALA A 697 -30.30 20.78 -26.18
CA ALA A 697 -31.73 20.98 -25.95
C ALA A 697 -32.58 20.87 -27.24
N GLY A 698 -31.99 20.49 -28.37
CA GLY A 698 -32.72 20.14 -29.60
C GLY A 698 -32.70 21.23 -30.65
N TYR A 699 -31.65 22.03 -30.64
CA TYR A 699 -31.46 23.11 -31.60
C TYR A 699 -30.21 22.87 -32.44
N VAL A 700 -30.27 23.28 -33.68
CA VAL A 700 -29.12 23.40 -34.57
C VAL A 700 -28.99 24.85 -34.95
N LEU A 701 -27.78 25.38 -34.78
CA LEU A 701 -27.45 26.76 -35.12
C LEU A 701 -26.37 26.79 -36.18
N ALA A 702 -26.50 27.69 -37.15
CA ALA A 702 -25.52 27.86 -38.21
C ALA A 702 -25.34 29.34 -38.56
N VAL A 703 -24.17 29.69 -39.10
CA VAL A 703 -23.86 31.05 -39.53
C VAL A 703 -23.42 31.08 -40.99
N ASP A 704 -23.87 32.11 -41.71
CA ASP A 704 -23.39 32.43 -43.06
C ASP A 704 -22.47 33.65 -42.99
N THR A 705 -21.24 33.51 -43.50
CA THR A 705 -20.22 34.56 -43.44
C THR A 705 -20.62 35.81 -44.20
N GLY A 706 -21.30 35.64 -45.34
CA GLY A 706 -21.59 36.70 -46.30
C GLY A 706 -22.85 37.50 -45.97
N SER A 707 -23.89 36.86 -45.45
CA SER A 707 -25.13 37.53 -45.05
C SER A 707 -25.13 38.02 -43.60
N GLY A 708 -24.19 37.52 -42.78
CA GLY A 708 -24.14 37.80 -41.35
C GLY A 708 -25.33 37.24 -40.58
N LYS A 709 -26.02 36.23 -41.15
CA LYS A 709 -27.19 35.60 -40.54
C LYS A 709 -26.83 34.46 -39.60
N LEU A 710 -27.63 34.34 -38.54
CA LEU A 710 -27.65 33.21 -37.62
C LEU A 710 -28.94 32.42 -37.89
N GLU A 711 -28.81 31.21 -38.42
CA GLU A 711 -29.93 30.28 -38.59
C GLU A 711 -30.15 29.48 -37.32
N ILE A 712 -31.40 29.37 -36.88
CA ILE A 712 -31.81 28.65 -35.69
C ILE A 712 -32.90 27.66 -36.05
N LEU A 713 -32.57 26.38 -35.97
CA LEU A 713 -33.47 25.28 -36.28
C LEU A 713 -33.79 24.50 -35.02
N ARG A 714 -35.08 24.40 -34.66
CA ARG A 714 -35.53 23.41 -33.69
C ARG A 714 -35.69 22.08 -34.40
N LEU A 715 -35.02 21.04 -33.90
CA LEU A 715 -35.09 19.70 -34.46
C LEU A 715 -36.50 19.13 -34.32
N SER A 716 -36.97 18.46 -35.37
CA SER A 716 -38.19 17.67 -35.30
C SER A 716 -38.02 16.54 -34.27
N PRO A 717 -39.07 16.14 -33.52
CA PRO A 717 -38.98 15.00 -32.59
C PRO A 717 -38.72 13.66 -33.31
N ALA A 718 -39.02 13.58 -34.60
CA ALA A 718 -38.71 12.43 -35.45
C ALA A 718 -38.26 12.87 -36.84
N SER A 719 -37.49 12.03 -37.53
CA SER A 719 -37.14 12.26 -38.93
C SER A 719 -38.40 12.25 -39.82
N VAL A 720 -38.54 13.25 -40.68
CA VAL A 720 -39.69 13.44 -41.58
C VAL A 720 -39.22 13.59 -43.02
N GLU A 721 -40.09 13.41 -44.01
CA GLU A 721 -39.75 13.69 -45.40
C GLU A 721 -39.30 15.15 -45.60
N ASP A 722 -38.40 15.39 -46.55
CA ASP A 722 -37.75 16.70 -46.74
C ASP A 722 -38.74 17.87 -46.90
N GLY A 723 -39.85 17.66 -47.61
CA GLY A 723 -40.89 18.69 -47.80
C GLY A 723 -41.66 19.03 -46.52
N ARG A 724 -41.54 18.22 -45.47
CA ARG A 724 -42.16 18.41 -44.15
C ARG A 724 -41.15 18.74 -43.05
N ALA A 725 -39.86 18.75 -43.37
CA ALA A 725 -38.80 19.06 -42.43
C ALA A 725 -38.97 20.51 -41.92
N PRO A 726 -38.83 20.75 -40.61
CA PRO A 726 -38.95 22.11 -40.07
C PRO A 726 -37.93 23.04 -40.72
N ALA A 727 -38.38 24.27 -40.98
CA ALA A 727 -37.55 25.35 -41.49
C ALA A 727 -36.88 26.11 -40.33
N PRO A 728 -35.75 26.77 -40.58
CA PRO A 728 -35.04 27.55 -39.57
C PRO A 728 -35.70 28.91 -39.38
N THR A 729 -35.45 29.53 -38.23
CA THR A 729 -35.68 30.95 -37.99
C THR A 729 -34.37 31.70 -38.24
N LEU A 730 -34.44 32.80 -39.00
CA LEU A 730 -33.29 33.66 -39.22
C LEU A 730 -33.22 34.73 -38.12
N ALA A 731 -32.07 34.81 -37.46
CA ALA A 731 -31.69 35.86 -36.53
C ALA A 731 -30.48 36.65 -37.06
N ALA A 732 -30.16 37.75 -36.39
CA ALA A 732 -29.07 38.65 -36.75
C ALA A 732 -29.13 39.22 -38.18
N GLY A 733 -28.01 39.75 -38.65
CA GLY A 733 -27.77 40.41 -39.93
C GLY A 733 -26.47 41.20 -39.86
N GLU A 734 -25.97 41.68 -41.01
CA GLU A 734 -24.72 42.44 -41.03
C GLU A 734 -24.77 43.69 -40.12
N GLY A 735 -23.77 43.84 -39.24
CA GLY A 735 -23.64 45.03 -38.40
C GLY A 735 -22.63 44.93 -37.27
N LYS A 736 -22.53 46.01 -36.49
CA LYS A 736 -21.56 46.16 -35.38
C LYS A 736 -22.20 46.13 -33.99
N ASP A 737 -23.50 46.37 -33.90
CA ASP A 737 -24.21 46.36 -32.62
C ASP A 737 -24.37 44.93 -32.08
N ALA A 738 -24.71 44.81 -30.79
CA ALA A 738 -25.07 43.51 -30.22
C ALA A 738 -26.36 43.00 -30.87
N GLY A 739 -26.40 41.71 -31.22
CA GLY A 739 -27.46 41.09 -32.02
C GLY A 739 -27.19 41.11 -33.52
N LEU A 740 -26.22 41.91 -33.99
CA LEU A 740 -25.75 41.91 -35.38
C LEU A 740 -24.37 41.25 -35.48
N LEU A 741 -24.02 40.75 -36.67
CA LEU A 741 -22.79 40.01 -36.91
C LEU A 741 -22.01 40.62 -38.08
N ALA A 742 -20.68 40.59 -38.05
CA ALA A 742 -19.86 40.93 -39.23
C ALA A 742 -18.84 39.84 -39.52
N GLN A 743 -18.96 39.20 -40.69
CA GLN A 743 -18.18 38.04 -41.09
C GLN A 743 -18.09 36.98 -39.97
N PRO A 744 -19.22 36.39 -39.54
CA PRO A 744 -19.18 35.28 -38.60
C PRO A 744 -18.51 34.06 -39.27
N VAL A 745 -17.51 33.48 -38.60
CA VAL A 745 -16.68 32.40 -39.17
C VAL A 745 -16.81 31.07 -38.43
N ALA A 746 -17.23 31.08 -37.17
CA ALA A 746 -17.34 29.88 -36.35
C ALA A 746 -18.33 30.00 -35.20
N LEU A 747 -18.71 28.85 -34.66
CA LEU A 747 -19.68 28.65 -33.59
C LEU A 747 -19.15 27.64 -32.57
N ALA A 748 -19.43 27.87 -31.29
CA ALA A 748 -19.20 26.91 -30.21
C ALA A 748 -20.35 26.89 -29.21
N VAL A 749 -20.67 25.72 -28.68
CA VAL A 749 -21.69 25.55 -27.62
C VAL A 749 -20.99 25.39 -26.28
N MET A 750 -21.27 26.29 -25.35
CA MET A 750 -20.76 26.26 -23.99
C MET A 750 -21.49 25.19 -23.14
N PRO A 751 -20.89 24.68 -22.05
CA PRO A 751 -21.49 23.63 -21.22
C PRO A 751 -22.84 24.01 -20.58
N ASP A 752 -23.11 25.31 -20.44
CA ASP A 752 -24.37 25.86 -19.95
C ASP A 752 -25.42 26.09 -21.04
N GLY A 753 -25.10 25.75 -22.30
CA GLY A 753 -25.99 25.86 -23.45
C GLY A 753 -25.92 27.18 -24.21
N VAL A 754 -25.09 28.15 -23.78
CA VAL A 754 -24.87 29.41 -24.53
C VAL A 754 -24.11 29.12 -25.83
N VAL A 755 -24.49 29.78 -26.91
CA VAL A 755 -23.84 29.66 -28.22
C VAL A 755 -22.97 30.88 -28.46
N LEU A 756 -21.68 30.65 -28.69
CA LEU A 756 -20.73 31.69 -29.03
C LEU A 756 -20.56 31.77 -30.55
N VAL A 757 -20.61 32.98 -31.09
CA VAL A 757 -20.29 33.30 -32.48
C VAL A 757 -18.94 34.02 -32.52
N LEU A 758 -18.01 33.49 -33.31
CA LEU A 758 -16.73 34.16 -33.60
C LEU A 758 -16.87 35.01 -34.86
N GLU A 759 -16.64 36.31 -34.71
CA GLU A 759 -16.75 37.29 -35.78
C GLU A 759 -15.36 37.77 -36.19
N ASN A 760 -14.97 37.47 -37.43
CA ASN A 760 -13.71 37.96 -37.97
C ASN A 760 -13.78 39.46 -38.29
N GLY A 761 -14.90 39.94 -38.84
CA GLY A 761 -15.06 41.32 -39.27
C GLY A 761 -15.11 42.32 -38.12
N ASN A 762 -15.74 41.93 -37.00
CA ASN A 762 -15.79 42.74 -35.78
C ASN A 762 -14.68 42.40 -34.77
N ALA A 763 -13.83 41.40 -35.05
CA ALA A 763 -12.80 40.89 -34.14
C ALA A 763 -13.33 40.65 -32.71
N ARG A 764 -14.37 39.84 -32.59
CA ARG A 764 -15.05 39.59 -31.30
C ARG A 764 -15.64 38.19 -31.19
N LEU A 765 -15.90 37.76 -29.96
CA LEU A 765 -16.89 36.73 -29.65
C LEU A 765 -18.19 37.40 -29.20
N GLN A 766 -19.32 36.83 -29.60
CA GLN A 766 -20.64 37.26 -29.14
C GLN A 766 -21.46 36.07 -28.68
N ALA A 767 -22.12 36.19 -27.53
CA ALA A 767 -22.90 35.13 -26.89
C ALA A 767 -24.39 35.26 -27.20
N PHE A 768 -25.02 34.16 -27.57
CA PHE A 768 -26.44 34.05 -27.90
C PHE A 768 -27.11 32.90 -27.15
N ASP A 769 -28.41 33.04 -26.90
CA ASP A 769 -29.27 31.93 -26.52
C ASP A 769 -29.73 31.15 -27.78
N VAL A 770 -30.45 30.04 -27.56
CA VAL A 770 -31.02 29.22 -28.65
C VAL A 770 -32.18 29.90 -29.40
N TYR A 771 -32.52 31.15 -29.07
CA TYR A 771 -33.53 31.96 -29.75
C TYR A 771 -32.94 33.16 -30.48
N GLY A 772 -31.61 33.32 -30.45
CA GLY A 772 -30.89 34.39 -31.15
C GLY A 772 -30.84 35.72 -30.38
N ASN A 773 -31.13 35.71 -29.08
CA ASN A 773 -30.97 36.90 -28.25
C ASN A 773 -29.53 36.98 -27.71
N PRO A 774 -28.89 38.17 -27.74
CA PRO A 774 -27.60 38.38 -27.07
C PRO A 774 -27.69 38.11 -25.57
N VAL A 775 -26.75 37.32 -25.03
CA VAL A 775 -26.73 36.91 -23.61
C VAL A 775 -25.58 37.61 -22.88
N PRO A 776 -25.81 38.30 -21.74
CA PRO A 776 -24.75 38.95 -20.96
C PRO A 776 -23.81 37.91 -20.30
N TYR A 777 -22.86 37.40 -21.07
CA TYR A 777 -22.08 36.20 -20.74
C TYR A 777 -20.68 36.51 -20.20
N PHE A 778 -20.07 37.57 -20.69
CA PHE A 778 -18.70 37.96 -20.37
C PHE A 778 -18.65 38.94 -19.19
N ALA A 779 -17.44 39.28 -18.75
CA ALA A 779 -17.21 40.26 -17.70
C ALA A 779 -18.01 41.56 -17.92
N ASN A 780 -18.44 42.18 -16.81
CA ASN A 780 -19.32 43.36 -16.80
C ASN A 780 -20.71 43.14 -17.44
N ALA A 781 -21.20 41.89 -17.46
CA ALA A 781 -22.50 41.52 -18.03
C ALA A 781 -22.62 41.91 -19.52
N SER A 782 -21.51 41.79 -20.27
CA SER A 782 -21.48 42.07 -21.71
C SER A 782 -21.84 40.82 -22.53
N PRO A 783 -22.64 40.94 -23.61
CA PRO A 783 -22.83 39.86 -24.58
C PRO A 783 -21.67 39.71 -25.55
N VAL A 784 -20.71 40.64 -25.53
CA VAL A 784 -19.58 40.71 -26.45
C VAL A 784 -18.26 40.67 -25.67
N LEU A 785 -17.32 39.88 -26.18
CA LEU A 785 -15.90 39.93 -25.85
C LEU A 785 -15.10 40.42 -27.05
N SER A 786 -14.53 41.62 -26.94
CA SER A 786 -13.60 42.12 -27.95
C SER A 786 -12.30 41.31 -27.93
N LEU A 787 -11.84 40.91 -29.11
CA LEU A 787 -10.58 40.23 -29.30
C LEU A 787 -9.55 41.20 -29.91
N PRO A 788 -8.24 40.89 -29.87
CA PRO A 788 -7.20 41.72 -30.49
C PRO A 788 -7.48 42.02 -31.97
N SER A 789 -7.35 43.29 -32.38
CA SER A 789 -7.74 43.77 -33.71
C SER A 789 -6.69 44.68 -34.37
N ASP A 790 -5.40 44.46 -34.07
CA ASP A 790 -4.24 45.24 -34.52
C ASP A 790 -3.94 45.17 -36.04
N GLY A 791 -4.95 44.88 -36.87
CA GLY A 791 -4.87 44.98 -38.34
C GLY A 791 -4.14 43.84 -39.04
N GLY A 792 -3.76 42.78 -38.31
CA GLY A 792 -3.01 41.65 -38.87
C GLY A 792 -3.50 40.27 -38.44
N VAL A 793 -4.57 40.17 -37.64
CA VAL A 793 -5.13 38.91 -37.13
C VAL A 793 -6.34 38.49 -37.95
N THR A 794 -6.35 37.23 -38.39
CA THR A 794 -7.51 36.55 -38.98
C THR A 794 -7.97 35.47 -38.02
N TYR A 795 -9.23 35.54 -37.58
CA TYR A 795 -9.88 34.55 -36.73
C TYR A 795 -10.40 33.39 -37.59
N LEU A 796 -10.09 32.15 -37.18
CA LEU A 796 -10.29 30.96 -38.01
C LEU A 796 -11.36 30.01 -37.47
N ASP A 797 -11.36 29.73 -36.16
CA ASP A 797 -12.33 28.81 -35.54
C ASP A 797 -12.43 29.06 -34.03
N VAL A 798 -13.54 28.61 -33.43
CA VAL A 798 -13.75 28.60 -31.97
C VAL A 798 -14.26 27.25 -31.51
N ALA A 799 -13.80 26.80 -30.35
CA ALA A 799 -14.31 25.61 -29.67
C ALA A 799 -14.44 25.85 -28.16
N ALA A 800 -15.30 25.08 -27.50
CA ALA A 800 -15.50 25.16 -26.06
C ALA A 800 -15.24 23.80 -25.40
N SER A 801 -14.56 23.81 -24.26
CA SER A 801 -14.35 22.61 -23.45
C SER A 801 -15.53 22.35 -22.50
N ALA A 802 -15.68 21.11 -22.05
CA ALA A 802 -16.65 20.75 -21.01
C ALA A 802 -16.45 21.50 -19.67
N ALA A 803 -15.23 22.00 -19.42
CA ALA A 803 -14.91 22.81 -18.25
C ALA A 803 -15.27 24.30 -18.40
N GLY A 804 -15.72 24.73 -19.58
CA GLY A 804 -16.13 26.11 -19.85
C GLY A 804 -15.01 27.04 -20.30
N SER A 805 -13.82 26.53 -20.65
CA SER A 805 -12.79 27.32 -21.34
C SER A 805 -13.09 27.44 -22.83
N ILE A 806 -12.79 28.61 -23.40
CA ILE A 806 -13.04 28.98 -24.80
C ILE A 806 -11.70 28.98 -25.55
N TYR A 807 -11.64 28.25 -26.66
CA TYR A 807 -10.44 28.08 -27.49
C TYR A 807 -10.65 28.82 -28.81
N VAL A 808 -9.80 29.79 -29.10
CA VAL A 808 -9.87 30.61 -30.31
C VAL A 808 -8.62 30.35 -31.15
N LEU A 809 -8.82 29.84 -32.36
CA LEU A 809 -7.77 29.68 -33.36
C LEU A 809 -7.72 30.92 -34.25
N SER A 810 -6.53 31.48 -34.41
CA SER A 810 -6.30 32.63 -35.29
C SER A 810 -4.93 32.53 -35.96
N CYS A 811 -4.71 33.32 -37.02
CA CYS A 811 -3.39 33.52 -37.60
C CYS A 811 -3.07 35.00 -37.78
N ARG A 812 -1.77 35.31 -37.83
CA ARG A 812 -1.25 36.65 -38.10
C ARG A 812 -0.54 36.71 -39.44
N ASN A 813 -0.29 37.91 -39.96
CA ASN A 813 0.51 38.09 -41.20
C ASN A 813 0.00 37.25 -42.39
N GLY A 814 -1.31 37.00 -42.46
CA GLY A 814 -1.90 36.12 -43.48
C GLY A 814 -1.59 34.63 -43.33
N GLY A 815 -1.00 34.18 -42.22
CA GLY A 815 -0.64 32.79 -41.97
C GLY A 815 0.54 32.31 -42.83
N ALA A 816 1.53 33.18 -43.07
CA ALA A 816 2.66 32.87 -43.97
C ALA A 816 3.54 31.72 -43.48
N THR A 817 3.64 31.53 -42.16
CA THR A 817 4.41 30.47 -41.51
C THR A 817 3.60 29.80 -40.41
N ALA A 818 3.99 28.58 -40.01
CA ALA A 818 3.31 27.87 -38.92
C ALA A 818 3.31 28.67 -37.60
N ALA A 819 4.35 29.44 -37.33
CA ALA A 819 4.47 30.28 -36.12
C ALA A 819 3.45 31.43 -36.08
N ASP A 820 2.89 31.82 -37.23
CA ASP A 820 1.87 32.86 -37.28
C ASP A 820 0.51 32.39 -36.72
N TYR A 821 0.32 31.09 -36.53
CA TYR A 821 -0.93 30.52 -36.02
C TYR A 821 -0.90 30.40 -34.50
N THR A 822 -1.96 30.87 -33.86
CA THR A 822 -2.08 30.89 -32.40
C THR A 822 -3.38 30.27 -31.92
N LEU A 823 -3.27 29.45 -30.88
CA LEU A 823 -4.38 28.94 -30.08
C LEU A 823 -4.45 29.73 -28.77
N ASP A 824 -5.45 30.59 -28.67
CA ASP A 824 -5.73 31.37 -27.47
C ASP A 824 -6.82 30.70 -26.65
N ILE A 825 -6.61 30.65 -25.33
CA ILE A 825 -7.58 30.07 -24.40
C ILE A 825 -8.04 31.17 -23.45
N TYR A 826 -9.35 31.37 -23.42
CA TYR A 826 -10.02 32.32 -22.55
C TYR A 826 -10.83 31.56 -21.48
N ALA A 827 -10.92 32.16 -20.30
CA ALA A 827 -11.88 31.77 -19.29
C ALA A 827 -13.30 32.12 -19.74
N ARG A 828 -14.31 31.57 -19.06
CA ARG A 828 -15.72 31.78 -19.38
C ARG A 828 -16.13 33.26 -19.38
N ASP A 829 -15.53 34.07 -18.51
CA ASP A 829 -15.77 35.51 -18.42
C ASP A 829 -15.07 36.33 -19.52
N GLY A 830 -14.28 35.68 -20.38
CA GLY A 830 -13.51 36.29 -21.46
C GLY A 830 -12.11 36.73 -21.07
N GLY A 831 -11.65 36.46 -19.84
CA GLY A 831 -10.25 36.70 -19.46
C GLY A 831 -9.30 35.79 -20.24
N MET A 832 -8.31 36.35 -20.92
CA MET A 832 -7.25 35.57 -21.57
C MET A 832 -6.48 34.77 -20.51
N VAL A 833 -6.41 33.45 -20.69
CA VAL A 833 -5.69 32.54 -19.79
C VAL A 833 -4.30 32.27 -20.35
N THR A 834 -4.21 31.72 -21.56
CA THR A 834 -2.93 31.32 -22.16
C THR A 834 -2.96 31.32 -23.68
N ARG A 835 -1.78 31.35 -24.30
CA ARG A 835 -1.56 31.29 -25.75
C ARG A 835 -0.55 30.20 -26.08
N THR A 836 -0.83 29.43 -27.13
CA THR A 836 0.13 28.52 -27.77
C THR A 836 0.32 28.92 -29.23
N GLU A 837 1.57 29.13 -29.65
CA GLU A 837 1.93 29.45 -31.03
C GLU A 837 2.29 28.17 -31.81
N GLY A 838 2.24 28.21 -33.14
CA GLY A 838 2.64 27.08 -33.99
C GLY A 838 1.54 26.06 -34.30
N VAL A 839 0.28 26.36 -33.96
CA VAL A 839 -0.86 25.46 -34.22
C VAL A 839 -1.40 25.69 -35.63
N ALA A 840 -0.62 25.31 -36.65
CA ALA A 840 -0.91 25.55 -38.07
C ALA A 840 -2.08 24.72 -38.60
N ALA A 841 -3.31 25.20 -38.32
CA ALA A 841 -4.55 24.52 -38.64
C ALA A 841 -5.62 25.50 -39.14
N GLY A 842 -6.65 24.97 -39.82
CA GLY A 842 -7.80 25.76 -40.26
C GLY A 842 -9.02 25.63 -39.35
N ARG A 843 -9.17 24.50 -38.64
CA ARG A 843 -10.32 24.18 -37.79
C ARG A 843 -9.89 23.41 -36.55
N ILE A 844 -10.63 23.56 -35.45
CA ILE A 844 -10.39 22.85 -34.19
C ILE A 844 -11.67 22.29 -33.57
N ALA A 845 -11.52 21.21 -32.82
CA ALA A 845 -12.50 20.72 -31.86
C ALA A 845 -11.80 20.34 -30.54
N VAL A 846 -12.51 20.40 -29.43
CA VAL A 846 -11.95 20.17 -28.09
C VAL A 846 -12.80 19.14 -27.33
N ASP A 847 -12.13 18.17 -26.70
CA ASP A 847 -12.81 17.16 -25.87
C ASP A 847 -12.92 17.58 -24.39
N SER A 848 -13.63 16.76 -23.60
CA SER A 848 -13.81 16.96 -22.16
C SER A 848 -12.52 16.85 -21.33
N TRP A 849 -11.45 16.30 -21.90
CA TRP A 849 -10.12 16.20 -21.29
C TRP A 849 -9.23 17.41 -21.64
N GLY A 850 -9.75 18.33 -22.46
CA GLY A 850 -9.04 19.53 -22.88
C GLY A 850 -8.05 19.27 -24.01
N ARG A 851 -8.14 18.14 -24.73
CA ARG A 851 -7.36 17.91 -25.94
C ARG A 851 -7.95 18.66 -27.12
N VAL A 852 -7.08 19.21 -27.94
CA VAL A 852 -7.44 19.91 -29.17
C VAL A 852 -7.15 19.02 -30.37
N TYR A 853 -8.17 18.79 -31.19
CA TYR A 853 -8.07 18.14 -32.49
C TYR A 853 -8.02 19.23 -33.55
N ALA A 854 -6.90 19.33 -34.25
CA ALA A 854 -6.63 20.37 -35.23
C ALA A 854 -6.63 19.79 -36.65
N LEU A 855 -7.41 20.36 -37.55
CA LEU A 855 -7.45 19.99 -38.97
C LEU A 855 -6.40 20.80 -39.73
N ASN A 856 -5.36 20.14 -40.21
CA ASN A 856 -4.14 20.79 -40.69
C ASN A 856 -4.16 21.01 -42.20
N PHE A 857 -3.30 21.91 -42.70
CA PHE A 857 -3.10 22.15 -44.13
C PHE A 857 -2.15 21.16 -44.82
N GLU A 858 -1.55 20.25 -44.05
CA GLU A 858 -0.65 19.22 -44.57
C GLU A 858 -1.44 18.16 -45.34
N GLU A 859 -1.12 17.98 -46.61
CA GLU A 859 -1.68 16.93 -47.45
C GLU A 859 -0.97 15.60 -47.23
N VAL A 860 -1.75 14.52 -47.08
CA VAL A 860 -1.29 13.14 -47.09
C VAL A 860 -2.04 12.32 -48.14
N THR A 861 -1.40 11.22 -48.54
CA THR A 861 -2.02 10.20 -49.38
C THR A 861 -2.82 9.25 -48.49
N GLY A 862 -4.14 9.42 -48.47
CA GLY A 862 -5.08 8.62 -47.72
C GLY A 862 -5.48 7.32 -48.41
N MET A 863 -6.59 6.73 -47.94
CA MET A 863 -7.11 5.46 -48.44
C MET A 863 -7.39 5.54 -49.95
N HIS A 864 -7.03 4.49 -50.69
CA HIS A 864 -7.10 4.47 -52.17
C HIS A 864 -6.30 5.59 -52.88
N GLY A 865 -5.30 6.15 -52.20
CA GLY A 865 -4.43 7.19 -52.73
C GLY A 865 -4.99 8.60 -52.66
N ARG A 866 -6.13 8.81 -52.00
CA ARG A 866 -6.86 10.09 -51.97
C ARG A 866 -6.02 11.22 -51.37
N SER A 867 -6.29 12.46 -51.76
CA SER A 867 -5.69 13.63 -51.11
C SER A 867 -6.52 13.99 -49.89
N GLU A 868 -5.90 13.93 -48.72
CA GLU A 868 -6.56 14.14 -47.43
C GLU A 868 -5.73 15.07 -46.54
N PRO A 869 -6.38 15.87 -45.67
CA PRO A 869 -5.66 16.62 -44.65
C PRO A 869 -5.21 15.70 -43.51
N THR A 870 -4.10 16.05 -42.84
CA THR A 870 -3.79 15.45 -41.53
C THR A 870 -4.63 16.07 -40.41
N ILE A 871 -4.84 15.29 -39.35
CA ILE A 871 -5.42 15.76 -38.07
C ILE A 871 -4.33 15.66 -37.01
N SER A 872 -4.14 16.70 -36.22
CA SER A 872 -3.20 16.70 -35.09
C SER A 872 -3.95 16.70 -33.77
N GLN A 873 -3.44 15.96 -32.79
CA GLN A 873 -3.85 16.08 -31.40
C GLN A 873 -2.85 16.94 -30.64
N TRP A 874 -3.35 17.93 -29.92
CA TRP A 874 -2.58 18.77 -29.02
C TRP A 874 -3.11 18.60 -27.60
N VAL A 875 -2.20 18.39 -26.66
CA VAL A 875 -2.51 18.08 -25.26
C VAL A 875 -1.96 19.17 -24.35
N PRO A 876 -2.66 19.53 -23.27
CA PRO A 876 -2.14 20.49 -22.30
C PRO A 876 -0.94 19.88 -21.56
N GLN A 877 0.13 20.66 -21.41
CA GLN A 877 1.27 20.24 -20.61
C GLN A 877 0.92 20.23 -19.12
N PRO A 878 1.27 19.16 -18.37
CA PRO A 878 1.09 19.14 -16.92
C PRO A 878 1.84 20.28 -16.23
N PRO A 879 1.34 20.78 -15.10
CA PRO A 879 2.09 21.72 -14.26
C PRO A 879 3.40 21.09 -13.77
N ASP A 880 4.37 21.92 -13.40
CA ASP A 880 5.54 21.46 -12.68
C ASP A 880 5.13 20.76 -11.39
N ALA A 881 5.79 19.64 -11.08
CA ALA A 881 5.49 18.89 -9.88
C ALA A 881 5.74 19.77 -8.63
N PRO A 882 4.82 19.78 -7.64
CA PRO A 882 5.10 20.43 -6.38
C PRO A 882 6.37 19.81 -5.78
N ALA A 883 7.28 20.67 -5.28
CA ALA A 883 8.53 20.22 -4.66
C ALA A 883 8.24 19.10 -3.65
N ARG A 884 8.91 17.95 -3.81
CA ARG A 884 8.69 16.76 -2.98
C ARG A 884 8.77 17.15 -1.49
N ARG A 885 7.64 17.23 -0.79
CA ARG A 885 7.66 17.05 0.67
C ARG A 885 8.05 15.59 0.87
N ARG A 886 9.25 15.36 1.42
CA ARG A 886 9.65 14.04 1.93
C ARG A 886 8.53 13.57 2.85
N MET A 887 7.80 12.53 2.45
CA MET A 887 7.05 11.72 3.40
C MET A 887 8.12 11.08 4.29
N VAL A 888 8.15 11.51 5.56
CA VAL A 888 8.98 10.94 6.62
C VAL A 888 8.33 9.66 7.10
#